data_AF-A0A9D9TRI3-F1
#
_entry.id   AF-A0A9D9TRI3-F1
#
_cell.length_a   1.000
_cell.length_b   1.000
_cell.length_c   1.000
_cell.angle_alpha   90.00
_cell.angle_beta   90.00
_cell.angle_gamma   90.00
#
_symmetry.space_group_name_H-M   'P 1'
#
loop_
_entity.id
_entity.type
_entity.pdbx_description
1 polymer ?
#
loop_
_entity_poly.entity_id
_entity_poly.type
_entity_poly.pdbx_seq_one_letter_code
_entity_poly.pdbx_strand_id
1 'polypeptide(L)'
;MDGQGFVTAETHRLPVTVAAGGEVEDAVSGARFLFPEGASGTLQLTRLSGTPPPPLSQGVGWRIEFDGAQPVEVVLEGAFDGRAAWPSVHAWSELGAAAIDDGRGTGPRWIPVPLRMLPGDRVAFELNARSAAGTATALRAGTAAAAPAARDYWISKLDKNSSEVDRRVARGLQAADYIDRYVAELPTPLADTFRANAARRPLSWSEDGSWYKGFSYLPFRRYSPRMAVELDLFALAHELSHYLTHMSVGDDVYERLESQKYAEKHGVLDVVGRGAINEDLAFFIEFYLQGKGGNYDLFDAPTVYLRGRKQGVDVPAHEGFTAAMLASLVRPATVIPSLDNPGHSVDVPVVGLSYRDVFAIMARGATDVDTLRRHIEERLDADGRARFRINLQRLGWRYWAGLRVVDAGGAPVGDAEVRIVSRAGGSEYTAEAGRTSADGTMTLFFVYPGDSTIVVTRSGETLEGRITIDPDRPTHQRISLGDVQVQPLAPFPTLREVCASFTYTTVTAITRIYDGPFTRVECVTPPSAKLLSWSGGSFSVRDGDVYVEGQYSQAFEMLNGVKARRPLSGRYAKVPPPFEIHLSEVPRVKGSALVRFRYEGNAAAGRYNLLYQPEDDCTGGFCEARAVHEIDAASVSFWVTFGN
;
A
#
# COMPACT_ATOMS: atom_id res chain seq x y z
N MET A 1 7.97 -4.58 57.17
CA MET A 1 8.59 -3.77 56.10
C MET A 1 7.66 -2.60 55.88
N ASP A 2 7.80 -1.57 56.70
CA ASP A 2 7.09 -0.30 56.58
C ASP A 2 8.14 0.77 56.86
N GLY A 3 8.21 1.80 56.02
CA GLY A 3 8.96 3.01 56.36
C GLY A 3 9.98 3.51 55.34
N GLN A 4 9.56 3.72 54.08
CA GLN A 4 9.91 4.91 53.27
C GLN A 4 8.85 5.02 52.14
N GLY A 5 7.58 5.23 52.54
CA GLY A 5 6.48 5.41 51.59
C GLY A 5 6.28 6.90 51.28
N PHE A 6 5.90 7.21 50.03
CA PHE A 6 5.50 8.56 49.66
C PHE A 6 4.41 9.12 50.60
N VAL A 7 4.53 10.40 50.96
CA VAL A 7 3.45 11.10 51.65
C VAL A 7 2.36 11.41 50.62
N THR A 8 1.22 10.75 50.75
CA THR A 8 0.08 10.88 49.84
C THR A 8 -0.87 11.98 50.30
N ALA A 9 -1.33 12.81 49.37
CA ALA A 9 -2.37 13.81 49.59
C ALA A 9 -3.76 13.26 49.17
N GLU A 10 -4.68 14.17 48.81
CA GLU A 10 -6.03 13.89 48.33
C GLU A 10 -6.05 12.79 47.25
N THR A 11 -7.02 11.87 47.37
CA THR A 11 -7.22 10.73 46.47
C THR A 11 -8.54 10.88 45.74
N HIS A 12 -8.47 10.81 44.41
CA HIS A 12 -9.62 10.89 43.52
C HIS A 12 -9.88 9.53 42.89
N ARG A 13 -11.16 9.14 42.80
CA ARG A 13 -11.59 7.89 42.18
C ARG A 13 -12.57 8.19 41.08
N LEU A 14 -12.30 7.65 39.91
CA LEU A 14 -13.05 7.90 38.69
C LEU A 14 -13.52 6.56 38.11
N PRO A 15 -14.83 6.28 38.09
CA PRO A 15 -15.34 5.11 37.37
C PRO A 15 -15.14 5.33 35.87
N VAL A 16 -14.60 4.30 35.20
CA VAL A 16 -14.28 4.29 33.78
C VAL A 16 -15.11 3.20 33.10
N THR A 17 -15.86 3.59 32.08
CA THR A 17 -16.48 2.67 31.12
C THR A 17 -16.39 3.29 29.73
N VAL A 18 -15.43 2.85 28.93
CA VAL A 18 -15.16 3.42 27.60
C VAL A 18 -14.89 2.34 26.56
N ALA A 19 -15.25 2.62 25.31
CA ALA A 19 -14.90 1.79 24.17
C ALA A 19 -13.42 1.96 23.78
N ALA A 20 -12.92 1.12 22.88
CA ALA A 20 -11.57 1.21 22.32
C ALA A 20 -11.28 2.61 21.76
N GLY A 21 -10.13 3.17 22.16
CA GLY A 21 -9.72 4.54 21.83
C GLY A 21 -10.43 5.64 22.63
N GLY A 22 -11.24 5.28 23.63
CA GLY A 22 -11.92 6.26 24.48
C GLY A 22 -10.96 6.95 25.45
N GLU A 23 -11.22 8.23 25.73
CA GLU A 23 -10.47 9.03 26.69
C GLU A 23 -11.35 9.46 27.86
N VAL A 24 -10.74 9.57 29.04
CA VAL A 24 -11.39 10.09 30.25
C VAL A 24 -10.51 11.18 30.85
N GLU A 25 -11.12 12.32 31.18
CA GLU A 25 -10.45 13.43 31.89
C GLU A 25 -10.84 13.40 33.37
N ASP A 26 -9.85 13.44 34.26
CA ASP A 26 -10.08 13.66 35.68
C ASP A 26 -10.12 15.16 35.96
N ALA A 27 -11.31 15.68 36.28
CA ALA A 27 -11.56 17.10 36.44
C ALA A 27 -10.78 17.76 37.59
N VAL A 28 -10.22 16.98 38.52
CA VAL A 28 -9.49 17.52 39.68
C VAL A 28 -7.99 17.64 39.42
N SER A 29 -7.38 16.60 38.85
CA SER A 29 -5.96 16.63 38.44
C SER A 29 -5.74 17.32 37.10
N GLY A 30 -6.77 17.41 36.25
CA GLY A 30 -6.66 17.82 34.85
C GLY A 30 -5.94 16.78 33.97
N ALA A 31 -5.66 15.58 34.49
CA ALA A 31 -5.00 14.52 33.73
C ALA A 31 -6.00 13.83 32.80
N ARG A 32 -5.54 13.48 31.59
CA ARG A 32 -6.31 12.70 30.62
C ARG A 32 -5.75 11.29 30.52
N PHE A 33 -6.65 10.32 30.39
CA PHE A 33 -6.35 8.90 30.32
C PHE A 33 -6.93 8.32 29.05
N LEU A 34 -6.08 7.73 28.21
CA LEU A 34 -6.45 7.04 26.99
C LEU A 34 -6.51 5.54 27.25
N PHE A 35 -7.57 4.88 26.77
CA PHE A 35 -7.79 3.44 26.89
C PHE A 35 -7.78 2.82 25.48
N PRO A 36 -6.61 2.36 24.97
CA PRO A 36 -6.48 1.92 23.58
C PRO A 36 -7.44 0.79 23.21
N GLU A 37 -7.67 -0.15 24.13
CA GLU A 37 -8.54 -1.33 23.93
C GLU A 37 -9.95 -1.14 24.51
N GLY A 38 -10.20 0.01 25.13
CA GLY A 38 -11.39 0.26 25.93
C GLY A 38 -11.23 -0.37 27.31
N ALA A 39 -12.04 0.07 28.26
CA ALA A 39 -11.90 -0.44 29.62
C ALA A 39 -13.17 -0.25 30.45
N SER A 40 -13.29 -1.10 31.46
CA SER A 40 -14.25 -0.95 32.55
C SER A 40 -13.52 -1.13 33.87
N GLY A 41 -13.62 -0.17 34.77
CA GLY A 41 -12.92 -0.21 36.06
C GLY A 41 -12.99 1.11 36.81
N THR A 42 -12.16 1.27 37.82
CA THR A 42 -11.98 2.48 38.61
C THR A 42 -10.53 2.92 38.52
N LEU A 43 -10.32 4.16 38.07
CA LEU A 43 -9.04 4.83 38.10
C LEU A 43 -8.90 5.59 39.42
N GLN A 44 -7.78 5.40 40.11
CA GLN A 44 -7.44 6.09 41.35
C GLN A 44 -6.20 6.95 41.13
N LEU A 45 -6.32 8.25 41.40
CA LEU A 45 -5.21 9.19 41.37
C LEU A 45 -4.97 9.77 42.76
N THR A 46 -3.73 9.76 43.21
CA THR A 46 -3.34 10.35 44.48
C THR A 46 -2.12 11.22 44.28
N ARG A 47 -2.18 12.51 44.65
CA ARG A 47 -1.03 13.41 44.51
C ARG A 47 0.07 13.04 45.51
N LEU A 48 1.32 12.99 45.05
CA LEU A 48 2.49 12.68 45.88
C LEU A 48 3.10 13.95 46.47
N SER A 49 3.65 13.84 47.67
CA SER A 49 4.41 14.91 48.32
C SER A 49 5.78 14.44 48.85
N GLY A 50 6.81 15.18 48.45
CA GLY A 50 8.09 15.38 49.15
C GLY A 50 9.12 14.24 49.27
N THR A 51 8.73 12.97 49.37
CA THR A 51 9.69 11.87 49.67
C THR A 51 9.38 10.60 48.91
N PRO A 52 10.35 9.91 48.27
CA PRO A 52 11.72 10.35 47.97
C PRO A 52 11.75 11.71 47.24
N PRO A 53 12.87 12.45 47.33
CA PRO A 53 13.01 13.72 46.64
C PRO A 53 12.65 13.56 45.16
N PRO A 54 11.97 14.56 44.57
CA PRO A 54 11.61 14.49 43.17
C PRO A 54 12.87 14.40 42.28
N PRO A 55 12.80 13.71 41.14
CA PRO A 55 13.94 13.55 40.24
C PRO A 55 14.35 14.88 39.60
N LEU A 56 13.39 15.78 39.43
CA LEU A 56 13.56 17.12 38.90
C LEU A 56 12.87 18.12 39.82
N SER A 57 13.46 19.31 39.96
CA SER A 57 12.96 20.36 40.86
C SER A 57 11.61 20.94 40.45
N GLN A 58 11.20 20.73 39.19
CA GLN A 58 9.91 21.12 38.63
C GLN A 58 9.09 19.86 38.33
N GLY A 59 7.77 19.94 38.50
CA GLY A 59 6.84 18.86 38.16
C GLY A 59 5.83 18.53 39.26
N VAL A 60 5.01 17.52 38.99
CA VAL A 60 3.97 17.03 39.89
C VAL A 60 4.06 15.51 39.99
N GLY A 61 4.11 15.00 41.22
CA GLY A 61 4.07 13.57 41.50
C GLY A 61 2.65 13.05 41.64
N TRP A 62 2.39 11.88 41.05
CA TRP A 62 1.11 11.18 41.08
C TRP A 62 1.32 9.70 41.36
N ARG A 63 0.55 9.15 42.28
CA ARG A 63 0.25 7.72 42.34
C ARG A 63 -0.97 7.45 41.49
N ILE A 64 -0.83 6.56 40.51
CA ILE A 64 -1.90 6.22 39.57
C ILE A 64 -2.12 4.71 39.62
N GLU A 65 -3.35 4.30 39.92
CA GLU A 65 -3.75 2.90 39.99
C GLU A 65 -5.04 2.71 39.19
N PHE A 66 -5.09 1.65 38.39
CA PHE A 66 -6.29 1.23 37.68
C PHE A 66 -6.60 -0.23 38.07
N ASP A 67 -7.85 -0.51 38.43
CA ASP A 67 -8.27 -1.86 38.83
C ASP A 67 -8.74 -2.75 37.67
N GLY A 68 -8.89 -2.18 36.47
CA GLY A 68 -9.19 -2.93 35.25
C GLY A 68 -7.95 -3.64 34.69
N ALA A 69 -8.20 -4.63 33.83
CA ALA A 69 -7.14 -5.47 33.26
C ALA A 69 -6.52 -4.89 31.97
N GLN A 70 -7.13 -3.85 31.41
CA GLN A 70 -6.75 -3.27 30.12
C GLN A 70 -5.62 -2.24 30.26
N PRO A 71 -4.80 -2.07 29.22
CA PRO A 71 -3.76 -1.04 29.21
C PRO A 71 -4.37 0.36 29.33
N VAL A 72 -3.69 1.22 30.07
CA VAL A 72 -4.06 2.63 30.29
C VAL A 72 -2.86 3.49 29.99
N GLU A 73 -3.07 4.56 29.23
CA GLU A 73 -2.06 5.57 29.00
C GLU A 73 -2.48 6.91 29.59
N VAL A 74 -1.51 7.67 30.09
CA VAL A 74 -1.73 9.05 30.55
C VAL A 74 -1.30 10.00 29.45
N VAL A 75 -2.20 10.90 29.05
CA VAL A 75 -1.97 11.90 28.01
C VAL A 75 -1.57 13.22 28.64
N LEU A 76 -0.44 13.76 28.20
CA LEU A 76 0.05 15.10 28.51
C LEU A 76 -0.27 16.03 27.32
N GLU A 77 -1.13 17.00 27.58
CA GLU A 77 -1.49 18.05 26.60
C GLU A 77 -0.56 19.26 26.72
N GLY A 78 -0.34 19.96 25.60
CA GLY A 78 0.52 21.16 25.59
C GLY A 78 1.95 20.90 26.06
N ALA A 79 2.41 19.65 25.93
CA ALA A 79 3.72 19.21 26.38
C ALA A 79 4.85 19.99 25.67
N PHE A 80 4.56 20.55 24.49
CA PHE A 80 5.46 21.33 23.64
C PHE A 80 4.88 22.74 23.42
N ASP A 81 4.97 23.59 24.44
CA ASP A 81 4.54 25.01 24.37
C ASP A 81 5.53 25.92 23.63
N GLY A 82 6.38 25.35 22.75
CA GLY A 82 7.43 26.05 22.00
C GLY A 82 8.59 26.56 22.86
N ARG A 83 8.60 26.27 24.16
CA ARG A 83 9.73 26.53 25.07
C ARG A 83 10.55 25.25 25.09
N ALA A 84 11.88 25.37 24.99
CA ALA A 84 12.86 24.28 24.82
C ALA A 84 12.90 23.27 26.00
N ALA A 85 11.78 22.63 26.30
CA ALA A 85 11.58 21.74 27.42
C ALA A 85 10.77 20.53 26.96
N TRP A 86 11.39 19.36 27.01
CA TRP A 86 10.79 18.07 26.64
C TRP A 86 9.99 17.52 27.84
N PRO A 87 8.72 17.08 27.72
CA PRO A 87 8.06 16.33 28.76
C PRO A 87 8.95 15.17 29.24
N SER A 88 9.00 14.99 30.55
CA SER A 88 9.75 13.92 31.16
C SER A 88 8.93 13.32 32.27
N VAL A 89 8.71 12.01 32.14
CA VAL A 89 7.98 11.22 33.11
C VAL A 89 8.99 10.30 33.76
N HIS A 90 8.99 10.25 35.08
CA HIS A 90 9.77 9.29 35.83
C HIS A 90 8.85 8.38 36.62
N ALA A 91 9.10 7.08 36.62
CA ALA A 91 8.44 6.12 37.47
C ALA A 91 9.36 5.75 38.64
N TRP A 92 8.84 5.65 39.85
CA TRP A 92 9.58 5.10 40.98
C TRP A 92 9.48 3.58 40.94
N SER A 93 10.60 2.90 40.73
CA SER A 93 10.66 1.43 40.72
C SER A 93 12.04 0.92 41.15
N GLU A 94 12.14 -0.39 41.42
CA GLU A 94 13.39 -1.07 41.76
C GLU A 94 14.12 -1.50 40.49
N LEU A 95 15.35 -1.01 40.32
CA LEU A 95 16.22 -1.40 39.19
C LEU A 95 17.21 -2.49 39.60
N GLY A 96 17.28 -3.54 38.79
CA GLY A 96 18.33 -4.56 38.84
C GLY A 96 19.68 -4.06 38.31
N ALA A 97 20.74 -4.82 38.57
CA ALA A 97 22.14 -4.40 38.40
C ALA A 97 22.56 -4.14 36.93
N ALA A 98 21.72 -4.51 35.97
CA ALA A 98 22.04 -4.49 34.54
C ALA A 98 21.16 -3.53 33.71
N ALA A 99 20.31 -2.73 34.35
CA ALA A 99 19.21 -2.07 33.65
C ALA A 99 19.54 -0.65 33.12
N ILE A 100 20.44 0.10 33.77
CA ILE A 100 20.90 1.43 33.32
C ILE A 100 22.36 1.63 33.73
N ASP A 101 23.23 1.97 32.78
CA ASP A 101 24.64 2.32 33.03
C ASP A 101 24.75 3.82 33.38
N ASP A 102 24.33 4.17 34.60
CA ASP A 102 24.38 5.53 35.16
C ASP A 102 25.31 5.66 36.38
N GLY A 103 26.06 4.59 36.70
CA GLY A 103 26.95 4.53 37.85
C GLY A 103 26.28 4.49 39.23
N ARG A 104 24.94 4.39 39.32
CA ARG A 104 24.19 4.43 40.61
C ARG A 104 23.84 3.08 41.23
N GLY A 105 24.11 1.96 40.56
CA GLY A 105 23.93 0.59 41.12
C GLY A 105 22.46 0.12 41.26
N THR A 106 22.22 -0.93 42.03
CA THR A 106 20.87 -1.52 42.27
C THR A 106 20.07 -0.78 43.34
N GLY A 107 18.75 -0.68 43.19
CA GLY A 107 17.85 -0.17 44.24
C GLY A 107 16.63 0.60 43.72
N PRO A 108 15.74 1.04 44.63
CA PRO A 108 14.58 1.87 44.29
C PRO A 108 15.04 3.27 43.89
N ARG A 109 14.62 3.74 42.72
CA ARG A 109 14.94 5.07 42.21
C ARG A 109 13.90 5.54 41.20
N TRP A 110 13.93 6.84 40.92
CA TRP A 110 13.22 7.41 39.78
C TRP A 110 13.88 6.97 38.48
N ILE A 111 13.08 6.46 37.55
CA ILE A 111 13.50 5.94 36.26
C ILE A 111 12.71 6.68 35.20
N PRO A 112 13.33 7.29 34.19
CA PRO A 112 12.57 7.89 33.11
C PRO A 112 11.68 6.84 32.41
N VAL A 113 10.50 7.25 31.97
CA VAL A 113 9.53 6.43 31.25
C VAL A 113 9.51 6.90 29.81
N PRO A 114 9.57 5.99 28.81
CA PRO A 114 9.47 6.38 27.41
C PRO A 114 8.10 7.00 27.13
N LEU A 115 8.10 7.99 26.24
CA LEU A 115 6.91 8.71 25.83
C LEU A 115 6.52 8.30 24.41
N ARG A 116 5.23 8.10 24.19
CA ARG A 116 4.63 7.87 22.89
C ARG A 116 4.03 9.17 22.38
N MET A 117 4.39 9.58 21.17
CA MET A 117 3.74 10.73 20.55
C MET A 117 2.34 10.38 20.05
N LEU A 118 1.42 11.32 20.24
CA LEU A 118 0.06 11.31 19.72
C LEU A 118 -0.11 12.47 18.72
N PRO A 119 -1.11 12.40 17.82
CA PRO A 119 -1.45 13.53 16.97
C PRO A 119 -1.73 14.82 17.76
N GLY A 120 -1.44 15.98 17.15
CA GLY A 120 -1.73 17.29 17.75
C GLY A 120 -0.79 17.71 18.88
N ASP A 121 0.49 17.31 18.81
CA ASP A 121 1.55 17.65 19.78
C ASP A 121 1.24 17.19 21.23
N ARG A 122 0.45 16.11 21.32
CA ARG A 122 0.16 15.39 22.55
C ARG A 122 1.21 14.28 22.73
N VAL A 123 1.55 13.96 23.97
CA VAL A 123 2.32 12.75 24.28
C VAL A 123 1.57 11.92 25.30
N ALA A 124 1.79 10.62 25.26
CA ALA A 124 1.26 9.68 26.21
C ALA A 124 2.37 8.81 26.79
N PHE A 125 2.16 8.28 27.99
CA PHE A 125 2.98 7.20 28.51
C PHE A 125 2.06 6.11 29.06
N GLU A 126 2.46 4.86 28.87
CA GLU A 126 1.73 3.72 29.40
C GLU A 126 1.93 3.62 30.92
N LEU A 127 0.85 3.36 31.65
CA LEU A 127 0.96 2.97 33.05
C LEU A 127 1.60 1.57 33.09
N ASN A 128 2.70 1.43 33.82
CA ASN A 128 3.38 0.15 34.05
C ASN A 128 2.51 -0.75 34.95
N ALA A 129 1.42 -1.29 34.42
CA ALA A 129 0.43 -2.06 35.15
C ALA A 129 0.91 -3.48 35.47
N ARG A 130 0.33 -4.08 36.53
CA ARG A 130 0.50 -5.51 36.85
C ARG A 130 -0.03 -6.36 35.69
N SER A 131 0.81 -6.87 34.81
CA SER A 131 0.33 -7.90 33.88
C SER A 131 0.24 -9.25 34.61
N ALA A 132 -0.96 -9.59 35.11
CA ALA A 132 -1.39 -10.98 35.06
C ALA A 132 -1.67 -11.28 33.57
N ALA A 133 -0.93 -12.24 33.02
CA ALA A 133 -0.88 -12.61 31.60
C ALA A 133 -0.20 -11.57 30.69
N GLY A 134 0.82 -12.03 29.97
CA GLY A 134 1.73 -11.18 29.23
C GLY A 134 1.06 -10.49 28.05
N THR A 135 1.14 -9.16 28.04
CA THR A 135 1.15 -8.38 26.82
C THR A 135 2.54 -8.52 26.18
N ALA A 136 2.57 -8.82 24.89
CA ALA A 136 3.78 -9.20 24.15
C ALA A 136 4.84 -8.09 24.04
N THR A 137 4.57 -6.90 24.55
CA THR A 137 5.46 -5.72 24.53
C THR A 137 6.43 -5.68 25.71
N ALA A 138 6.02 -6.14 26.91
CA ALA A 138 6.87 -6.11 28.11
C ALA A 138 7.84 -7.30 28.23
N LEU A 139 7.64 -8.36 27.44
CA LEU A 139 8.40 -9.63 27.52
C LEU A 139 9.55 -9.76 26.50
N ARG A 140 9.83 -8.72 25.69
CA ARG A 140 10.85 -8.77 24.62
C ARG A 140 12.06 -7.86 24.83
N ALA A 141 12.16 -7.18 25.98
CA ALA A 141 13.41 -6.56 26.43
C ALA A 141 14.37 -7.66 26.93
N GLY A 142 15.24 -8.15 26.05
CA GLY A 142 16.31 -9.10 26.38
C GLY A 142 17.38 -8.56 27.32
N THR A 143 17.16 -7.41 27.96
CA THR A 143 18.02 -6.80 28.99
C THR A 143 17.14 -5.97 29.92
N ALA A 144 17.31 -6.18 31.23
CA ALA A 144 16.50 -5.73 32.36
C ALA A 144 15.27 -6.61 32.64
N ALA A 145 15.31 -7.33 33.78
CA ALA A 145 14.13 -7.93 34.38
C ALA A 145 13.01 -6.88 34.44
N ALA A 146 11.80 -7.24 33.98
CA ALA A 146 10.62 -6.38 34.03
C ALA A 146 10.57 -5.66 35.38
N ALA A 147 10.79 -4.34 35.37
CA ALA A 147 10.75 -3.55 36.58
C ALA A 147 9.37 -3.77 37.23
N PRO A 148 9.30 -3.99 38.55
CA PRO A 148 8.01 -4.22 39.22
C PRO A 148 7.05 -3.07 38.92
N ALA A 149 5.76 -3.41 38.74
CA ALA A 149 4.69 -2.50 38.34
C ALA A 149 4.75 -1.17 39.11
N ALA A 150 5.20 -0.12 38.42
CA ALA A 150 5.34 1.19 39.02
C ALA A 150 3.97 1.84 39.20
N ARG A 151 3.73 2.39 40.38
CA ARG A 151 2.48 3.09 40.71
C ARG A 151 2.68 4.58 40.89
N ASP A 152 3.92 4.99 41.15
CA ASP A 152 4.31 6.33 41.50
C ASP A 152 5.07 6.96 40.34
N TYR A 153 4.56 8.07 39.83
CA TYR A 153 5.04 8.79 38.66
C TYR A 153 5.35 10.24 39.02
N TRP A 154 6.39 10.81 38.42
CA TRP A 154 6.73 12.22 38.47
C TRP A 154 6.70 12.80 37.06
N ILE A 155 5.76 13.71 36.82
CA ILE A 155 5.55 14.33 35.51
C ILE A 155 6.14 15.74 35.55
N SER A 156 7.07 16.01 34.64
CA SER A 156 7.89 17.22 34.62
C SER A 156 8.25 17.62 33.18
N LYS A 157 9.02 18.71 33.03
CA LYS A 157 9.68 19.06 31.76
C LYS A 157 11.19 19.04 31.97
N LEU A 158 11.92 18.31 31.13
CA LEU A 158 13.38 18.37 30.97
C LEU A 158 13.72 19.62 30.16
N ASP A 159 14.19 20.68 30.80
CA ASP A 159 14.76 21.83 30.10
C ASP A 159 16.22 21.59 29.68
N LYS A 160 16.72 22.45 28.77
CA LYS A 160 18.11 22.44 28.29
C LYS A 160 19.19 22.64 29.36
N ASN A 161 18.83 23.01 30.59
CA ASN A 161 19.74 23.19 31.72
C ASN A 161 19.70 21.99 32.71
N SER A 162 18.80 21.01 32.49
CA SER A 162 18.79 19.72 33.21
C SER A 162 20.15 19.03 33.16
N SER A 163 20.46 18.16 34.13
CA SER A 163 21.77 17.51 34.17
C SER A 163 22.02 16.66 32.91
N GLU A 164 23.27 16.58 32.48
CA GLU A 164 23.69 15.80 31.32
C GLU A 164 23.28 14.32 31.42
N VAL A 165 23.40 13.77 32.62
CA VAL A 165 23.02 12.38 32.93
C VAL A 165 21.53 12.17 32.70
N ASP A 166 20.67 13.04 33.24
CA ASP A 166 19.22 12.91 33.09
C ASP A 166 18.80 12.98 31.62
N ARG A 167 19.44 13.87 30.85
CA ARG A 167 19.21 13.99 29.40
C ARG A 167 19.66 12.75 28.62
N ARG A 168 20.81 12.18 28.94
CA ARG A 168 21.32 10.96 28.27
C ARG A 168 20.46 9.74 28.60
N VAL A 169 20.08 9.55 29.86
CA VAL A 169 19.22 8.43 30.26
C VAL A 169 17.85 8.53 29.59
N ALA A 170 17.23 9.72 29.60
CA ALA A 170 15.93 9.91 28.98
C ALA A 170 15.97 9.67 27.46
N ARG A 171 16.97 10.19 26.74
CA ARG A 171 17.17 9.91 25.30
C ARG A 171 17.43 8.43 25.03
N GLY A 172 18.26 7.78 25.85
CA GLY A 172 18.57 6.35 25.74
C GLY A 172 17.34 5.47 25.85
N LEU A 173 16.48 5.74 26.82
CA LEU A 173 15.23 4.98 27.02
C LEU A 173 14.21 5.25 25.91
N GLN A 174 14.07 6.50 25.47
CA GLN A 174 13.19 6.82 24.33
C GLN A 174 13.69 6.18 23.03
N ALA A 175 14.99 6.17 22.78
CA ALA A 175 15.56 5.52 21.62
C ALA A 175 15.39 4.00 21.66
N ALA A 176 15.52 3.39 22.84
CA ALA A 176 15.24 1.96 23.01
C ALA A 176 13.78 1.63 22.65
N ASP A 177 12.80 2.41 23.12
CA ASP A 177 11.39 2.25 22.75
C ASP A 177 11.18 2.35 21.22
N TYR A 178 11.75 3.38 20.59
CA TYR A 178 11.64 3.55 19.13
C TYR A 178 12.31 2.42 18.34
N ILE A 179 13.48 1.94 18.79
CA ILE A 179 14.14 0.77 18.21
C ILE A 179 13.23 -0.45 18.32
N ASP A 180 12.66 -0.71 19.49
CA ASP A 180 11.79 -1.88 19.70
C ASP A 180 10.52 -1.82 18.85
N ARG A 181 9.88 -0.64 18.75
CA ARG A 181 8.73 -0.41 17.86
C ARG A 181 9.09 -0.69 16.41
N TYR A 182 10.20 -0.14 15.92
CA TYR A 182 10.66 -0.36 14.56
C TYR A 182 10.99 -1.83 14.29
N VAL A 183 11.73 -2.48 15.20
CA VAL A 183 12.12 -3.90 15.08
C VAL A 183 10.90 -4.81 15.13
N ALA A 184 9.85 -4.46 15.87
CA ALA A 184 8.60 -5.22 15.90
C ALA A 184 7.87 -5.22 14.56
N GLU A 185 8.03 -4.18 13.75
CA GLU A 185 7.49 -4.10 12.39
C GLU A 185 8.36 -4.83 11.36
N LEU A 186 9.61 -5.18 11.66
CA LEU A 186 10.44 -5.91 10.71
C LEU A 186 10.00 -7.38 10.57
N PRO A 187 10.01 -7.96 9.35
CA PRO A 187 9.96 -9.40 9.19
C PRO A 187 11.06 -10.10 9.99
N THR A 188 10.78 -11.26 10.60
CA THR A 188 11.71 -11.95 11.52
C THR A 188 13.15 -12.06 11.01
N PRO A 189 13.43 -12.46 9.75
CA PRO A 189 14.81 -12.54 9.26
C PRO A 189 15.52 -11.17 9.22
N LEU A 190 14.78 -10.10 8.93
CA LEU A 190 15.30 -8.73 8.93
C LEU A 190 15.48 -8.20 10.35
N ALA A 191 14.55 -8.51 11.27
CA ALA A 191 14.70 -8.18 12.69
C ALA A 191 15.95 -8.82 13.31
N ASP A 192 16.24 -10.09 12.96
CA ASP A 192 17.43 -10.78 13.45
C ASP A 192 18.72 -10.18 12.85
N THR A 193 18.68 -9.82 11.57
CA THR A 193 19.80 -9.12 10.90
C THR A 193 20.05 -7.76 11.55
N PHE A 194 18.99 -6.98 11.80
CA PHE A 194 19.04 -5.71 12.50
C PHE A 194 19.70 -5.87 13.88
N ARG A 195 19.23 -6.82 14.70
CA ARG A 195 19.78 -7.07 16.05
C ARG A 195 21.25 -7.47 15.99
N ALA A 196 21.64 -8.31 15.04
CA ALA A 196 23.03 -8.69 14.84
C ALA A 196 23.92 -7.50 14.47
N ASN A 197 23.42 -6.59 13.62
CA ASN A 197 24.12 -5.35 13.26
C ASN A 197 24.23 -4.40 14.46
N ALA A 198 23.13 -4.19 15.18
CA ALA A 198 23.08 -3.33 16.37
C ALA A 198 24.01 -3.83 17.49
N ALA A 199 24.09 -5.15 17.71
CA ALA A 199 24.99 -5.74 18.69
C ALA A 199 26.48 -5.52 18.34
N ARG A 200 26.82 -5.51 17.05
CA ARG A 200 28.18 -5.23 16.57
C ARG A 200 28.50 -3.73 16.58
N ARG A 201 27.48 -2.88 16.52
CA ARG A 201 27.59 -1.43 16.34
C ARG A 201 26.68 -0.71 17.33
N PRO A 202 26.95 -0.82 18.64
CA PRO A 202 26.11 -0.19 19.65
C PRO A 202 26.11 1.33 19.43
N LEU A 203 24.92 1.91 19.57
CA LEU A 203 24.70 3.35 19.48
C LEU A 203 25.46 4.07 20.59
N SER A 204 26.23 5.09 20.22
CA SER A 204 26.91 5.97 21.17
C SER A 204 26.37 7.39 21.10
N TRP A 205 26.35 8.08 22.23
CA TRP A 205 25.74 9.40 22.37
C TRP A 205 26.78 10.52 22.37
N SER A 206 26.47 11.61 21.67
CA SER A 206 27.27 12.84 21.58
C SER A 206 26.52 14.06 22.11
N GLU A 207 27.22 15.18 22.21
CA GLU A 207 26.76 16.41 22.88
C GLU A 207 26.73 17.65 21.99
N ASP A 208 27.14 17.52 20.73
CA ASP A 208 27.38 18.62 19.80
C ASP A 208 26.36 18.62 18.66
N GLY A 209 25.17 19.16 18.91
CA GLY A 209 24.11 19.34 17.90
C GLY A 209 23.21 18.13 17.71
N SER A 210 22.50 18.11 16.57
CA SER A 210 21.62 17.02 16.13
C SER A 210 22.17 16.46 14.83
N TRP A 211 22.67 15.23 14.88
CA TRP A 211 23.17 14.48 13.74
C TRP A 211 23.38 13.00 14.09
N TYR A 212 23.22 12.15 13.09
CA TYR A 212 23.70 10.79 13.09
C TYR A 212 24.93 10.65 12.18
N LYS A 213 25.94 9.92 12.65
CA LYS A 213 27.11 9.55 11.87
C LYS A 213 27.37 8.06 12.00
N GLY A 214 27.14 7.35 10.90
CA GLY A 214 27.40 5.93 10.76
C GLY A 214 28.89 5.62 10.72
N PHE A 215 29.70 6.49 10.09
CA PHE A 215 31.12 6.21 9.88
C PHE A 215 32.04 7.36 10.32
N SER A 216 32.97 7.04 11.24
CA SER A 216 34.12 7.89 11.53
C SER A 216 35.39 7.28 10.94
N TYR A 217 36.07 8.03 10.09
CA TYR A 217 37.30 7.60 9.42
C TYR A 217 38.53 8.06 10.20
N LEU A 218 39.16 7.14 10.91
CA LEU A 218 40.55 7.25 11.33
C LEU A 218 41.42 6.41 10.39
N PRO A 219 42.75 6.64 10.29
CA PRO A 219 43.61 5.80 9.49
C PRO A 219 43.39 4.31 9.88
N PHE A 220 42.95 3.51 8.91
CA PHE A 220 42.81 2.05 8.98
C PHE A 220 41.70 1.47 9.89
N ARG A 221 40.74 2.26 10.39
CA ARG A 221 39.65 1.71 11.23
C ARG A 221 38.31 2.44 11.06
N ARG A 222 37.24 1.65 10.86
CA ARG A 222 35.84 2.08 10.96
C ARG A 222 35.44 2.04 12.45
N TYR A 223 34.91 3.13 13.00
CA TYR A 223 34.40 3.19 14.37
C TYR A 223 32.86 3.16 14.42
N SER A 224 32.33 2.79 15.59
CA SER A 224 30.91 2.68 15.93
C SER A 224 30.08 3.90 15.54
N PRO A 225 28.79 3.72 15.24
CA PRO A 225 27.89 4.83 14.96
C PRO A 225 27.78 5.77 16.17
N ARG A 226 27.83 7.07 15.90
CA ARG A 226 27.72 8.14 16.89
C ARG A 226 26.51 9.00 16.56
N MET A 227 25.73 9.33 17.57
CA MET A 227 24.52 10.13 17.42
C MET A 227 24.55 11.28 18.42
N ALA A 228 24.46 12.51 17.92
CA ALA A 228 24.20 13.71 18.69
C ALA A 228 22.72 14.06 18.49
N VAL A 229 22.01 14.44 19.55
CA VAL A 229 20.64 14.94 19.43
C VAL A 229 20.45 16.05 20.44
N GLU A 230 20.07 17.24 19.99
CA GLU A 230 19.57 18.30 20.88
C GLU A 230 18.28 17.85 21.58
N LEU A 231 17.92 18.45 22.72
CA LEU A 231 16.71 18.10 23.46
C LEU A 231 15.45 18.65 22.77
N ASP A 232 15.10 18.09 21.62
CA ASP A 232 13.75 18.16 21.08
C ASP A 232 13.35 16.81 20.45
N LEU A 233 12.04 16.55 20.42
CA LEU A 233 11.51 15.26 19.97
C LEU A 233 11.72 15.02 18.48
N PHE A 234 11.71 16.10 17.69
CA PHE A 234 11.87 16.04 16.24
C PHE A 234 13.26 15.53 15.88
N ALA A 235 14.30 16.07 16.51
CA ALA A 235 15.67 15.62 16.30
C ALA A 235 15.87 14.16 16.71
N LEU A 236 15.31 13.69 17.84
CA LEU A 236 15.60 12.32 18.29
C LEU A 236 15.06 11.26 17.34
N ALA A 237 13.79 11.35 16.93
CA ALA A 237 13.22 10.35 16.03
C ALA A 237 13.86 10.43 14.65
N HIS A 238 14.15 11.63 14.15
CA HIS A 238 14.81 11.83 12.87
C HIS A 238 16.22 11.23 12.86
N GLU A 239 17.08 11.63 13.79
CA GLU A 239 18.46 11.14 13.84
C GLU A 239 18.54 9.64 14.16
N LEU A 240 17.65 9.14 15.00
CA LEU A 240 17.55 7.71 15.25
C LEU A 240 17.12 6.95 13.99
N SER A 241 16.30 7.54 13.13
CA SER A 241 15.84 6.89 11.91
C SER A 241 16.98 6.62 10.91
N HIS A 242 18.03 7.44 10.92
CA HIS A 242 19.28 7.14 10.21
C HIS A 242 19.99 5.90 10.77
N TYR A 243 20.08 5.77 12.10
CA TYR A 243 20.59 4.54 12.75
C TYR A 243 19.74 3.31 12.41
N LEU A 244 18.41 3.45 12.45
CA LEU A 244 17.48 2.36 12.13
C LEU A 244 17.66 1.90 10.68
N THR A 245 17.80 2.85 9.75
CA THR A 245 18.11 2.58 8.35
C THR A 245 19.43 1.85 8.22
N HIS A 246 20.50 2.35 8.85
CA HIS A 246 21.83 1.74 8.83
C HIS A 246 21.80 0.29 9.30
N MET A 247 21.21 0.00 10.46
CA MET A 247 21.19 -1.35 11.00
C MET A 247 20.34 -2.31 10.15
N SER A 248 19.33 -1.80 9.43
CA SER A 248 18.51 -2.58 8.49
C SER A 248 19.23 -2.91 7.18
N VAL A 249 19.96 -1.96 6.59
CA VAL A 249 20.58 -2.13 5.26
C VAL A 249 22.04 -2.58 5.31
N GLY A 250 22.71 -2.42 6.46
CA GLY A 250 24.12 -2.74 6.67
C GLY A 250 25.11 -1.71 6.11
N ASP A 251 26.38 -1.86 6.49
CA ASP A 251 27.42 -0.84 6.27
C ASP A 251 27.59 -0.46 4.80
N ASP A 252 27.68 -1.44 3.90
CA ASP A 252 28.04 -1.17 2.50
C ASP A 252 27.00 -0.33 1.78
N VAL A 253 25.71 -0.53 2.12
CA VAL A 253 24.62 0.28 1.59
C VAL A 253 24.59 1.62 2.30
N TYR A 254 24.69 1.63 3.62
CA TYR A 254 24.57 2.85 4.40
C TYR A 254 25.73 3.82 4.15
N GLU A 255 26.94 3.34 3.87
CA GLU A 255 28.09 4.16 3.48
C GLU A 255 27.81 4.93 2.18
N ARG A 256 27.08 4.31 1.25
CA ARG A 256 26.61 5.00 0.04
C ARG A 256 25.54 6.04 0.36
N LEU A 257 24.58 5.71 1.23
CA LEU A 257 23.52 6.63 1.66
C LEU A 257 24.10 7.86 2.39
N GLU A 258 25.01 7.66 3.35
CA GLU A 258 25.66 8.74 4.10
C GLU A 258 26.55 9.61 3.19
N SER A 259 27.13 9.04 2.13
CA SER A 259 27.97 9.78 1.17
C SER A 259 27.20 10.65 0.17
N GLN A 260 25.87 10.59 0.16
CA GLN A 260 25.04 11.38 -0.74
C GLN A 260 25.28 12.87 -0.49
N LYS A 261 25.58 13.62 -1.56
CA LYS A 261 25.85 15.06 -1.46
C LYS A 261 24.54 15.82 -1.32
N TYR A 262 24.27 16.30 -0.13
CA TYR A 262 23.31 17.37 0.10
C TYR A 262 23.94 18.71 -0.27
N ALA A 263 23.17 19.62 -0.90
CA ALA A 263 23.64 21.00 -1.03
C ALA A 263 23.87 21.58 0.38
N GLU A 264 24.73 22.59 0.53
CA GLU A 264 25.16 23.16 1.84
C GLU A 264 24.01 23.65 2.76
N LYS A 265 22.76 23.63 2.26
CA LYS A 265 21.51 23.59 3.03
C LYS A 265 20.61 22.52 2.42
N HIS A 266 20.04 21.68 3.27
CA HIS A 266 19.04 20.68 2.91
C HIS A 266 17.92 20.68 3.94
N GLY A 267 16.80 20.11 3.55
CA GLY A 267 15.53 20.22 4.22
C GLY A 267 14.42 19.95 3.23
N VAL A 268 13.28 19.50 3.74
CA VAL A 268 12.09 19.26 2.93
C VAL A 268 11.87 20.42 1.93
N LEU A 269 11.73 20.09 0.64
CA LEU A 269 11.61 20.97 -0.54
C LEU A 269 12.90 21.46 -1.19
N ASP A 270 14.05 21.23 -0.59
CA ASP A 270 15.31 21.48 -1.27
C ASP A 270 15.51 20.48 -2.41
N VAL A 271 16.17 20.95 -3.47
CA VAL A 271 16.45 20.15 -4.66
C VAL A 271 17.77 19.44 -4.45
N VAL A 272 17.69 18.18 -4.01
CA VAL A 272 18.83 17.34 -3.62
C VAL A 272 19.22 16.32 -4.70
N GLY A 273 18.36 16.12 -5.70
CA GLY A 273 18.57 15.15 -6.77
C GLY A 273 17.95 13.78 -6.46
N ARG A 274 17.66 12.98 -7.50
CA ARG A 274 17.08 11.63 -7.36
C ARG A 274 17.93 10.64 -6.55
N GLY A 275 19.23 10.92 -6.45
CA GLY A 275 20.21 10.08 -5.76
C GLY A 275 20.40 10.41 -4.28
N ALA A 276 19.66 11.36 -3.72
CA ALA A 276 19.73 11.74 -2.31
C ALA A 276 18.41 11.36 -1.62
N ILE A 277 18.40 10.22 -0.92
CA ILE A 277 17.21 9.68 -0.26
C ILE A 277 17.43 9.31 1.22
N ASN A 278 18.64 9.47 1.77
CA ASN A 278 18.92 9.13 3.17
C ASN A 278 18.01 9.90 4.15
N GLU A 279 17.84 11.20 3.94
CA GLU A 279 16.91 12.05 4.73
C GLU A 279 15.45 11.61 4.56
N ASP A 280 15.04 11.26 3.34
CA ASP A 280 13.68 10.80 3.08
C ASP A 280 13.33 9.49 3.80
N LEU A 281 14.29 8.55 3.86
CA LEU A 281 14.12 7.32 4.63
C LEU A 281 13.98 7.65 6.12
N ALA A 282 14.73 8.65 6.62
CA ALA A 282 14.61 9.13 7.99
C ALA A 282 13.24 9.77 8.27
N PHE A 283 12.78 10.70 7.42
CA PHE A 283 11.45 11.33 7.55
C PHE A 283 10.30 10.32 7.55
N PHE A 284 10.39 9.24 6.76
CA PHE A 284 9.34 8.21 6.74
C PHE A 284 9.30 7.40 8.04
N ILE A 285 10.46 7.02 8.59
CA ILE A 285 10.50 6.30 9.88
C ILE A 285 10.10 7.24 11.03
N GLU A 286 10.53 8.49 11.00
CA GLU A 286 10.07 9.54 11.92
C GLU A 286 8.54 9.64 11.90
N PHE A 287 7.94 9.67 10.71
CA PHE A 287 6.49 9.66 10.53
C PHE A 287 5.82 8.43 11.12
N TYR A 288 6.41 7.24 10.98
CA TYR A 288 5.90 6.04 11.66
C TYR A 288 5.98 6.16 13.19
N LEU A 289 7.08 6.71 13.72
CA LEU A 289 7.33 6.79 15.16
C LEU A 289 6.46 7.85 15.84
N GLN A 290 6.22 8.97 15.16
CA GLN A 290 5.68 10.20 15.75
C GLN A 290 4.40 10.73 15.07
N GLY A 291 4.02 10.19 13.91
CA GLY A 291 2.90 10.68 13.10
C GLY A 291 3.22 11.91 12.24
N LYS A 292 4.46 12.40 12.28
CA LYS A 292 4.97 13.51 11.44
C LYS A 292 6.38 13.18 10.94
N GLY A 293 6.70 13.58 9.71
CA GLY A 293 8.08 13.60 9.20
C GLY A 293 8.53 15.06 9.13
N GLY A 294 9.46 15.45 10.00
CA GLY A 294 9.70 16.84 10.34
C GLY A 294 8.42 17.50 10.87
N ASN A 295 8.10 18.68 10.35
CA ASN A 295 6.92 19.45 10.79
C ASN A 295 5.60 19.04 10.10
N TYR A 296 5.56 17.91 9.40
CA TYR A 296 4.55 17.66 8.39
C TYR A 296 3.88 16.29 8.51
N ASP A 297 2.59 16.24 8.16
CA ASP A 297 1.87 14.98 7.93
C ASP A 297 2.19 14.45 6.51
N LEU A 298 2.75 13.25 6.43
CA LEU A 298 3.11 12.63 5.15
C LEU A 298 1.89 12.07 4.38
N PHE A 299 0.70 11.95 4.98
CA PHE A 299 -0.52 11.56 4.28
C PHE A 299 -1.15 12.72 3.51
N ASP A 300 -1.03 13.95 4.01
CA ASP A 300 -1.51 15.19 3.40
C ASP A 300 -0.52 15.79 2.38
N ALA A 301 0.49 14.99 2.01
CA ALA A 301 1.71 15.37 1.32
C ALA A 301 1.65 15.76 -0.19
N PRO A 302 0.53 16.14 -0.81
CA PRO A 302 0.61 16.90 -2.07
C PRO A 302 0.60 18.41 -1.85
N THR A 303 -0.15 18.93 -0.88
CA THR A 303 -0.42 20.38 -0.80
C THR A 303 0.58 21.21 -0.02
N VAL A 304 1.24 20.63 0.99
CA VAL A 304 2.19 21.40 1.81
C VAL A 304 3.54 21.49 1.13
N TYR A 305 3.94 20.44 0.40
CA TYR A 305 5.27 20.31 -0.15
C TYR A 305 5.43 20.94 -1.53
N LEU A 306 4.63 20.51 -2.50
CA LEU A 306 4.91 20.82 -3.90
C LEU A 306 4.23 22.10 -4.40
N ARG A 307 3.51 22.83 -3.53
CA ARG A 307 3.03 24.19 -3.82
C ARG A 307 4.18 25.21 -3.86
N GLY A 308 5.21 25.00 -3.04
CA GLY A 308 6.41 25.84 -3.00
C GLY A 308 7.52 25.39 -3.96
N ARG A 309 7.29 24.31 -4.73
CA ARG A 309 8.32 23.74 -5.61
C ARG A 309 8.83 24.75 -6.63
N LYS A 310 10.12 24.66 -6.95
CA LYS A 310 10.69 25.41 -8.07
C LYS A 310 10.11 24.87 -9.37
N GLN A 311 9.52 25.74 -10.19
CA GLN A 311 9.08 25.36 -11.53
C GLN A 311 10.28 24.89 -12.37
N GLY A 312 10.05 23.91 -13.24
CA GLY A 312 11.11 23.36 -14.10
C GLY A 312 12.09 22.41 -13.41
N VAL A 313 11.79 21.96 -12.19
CA VAL A 313 12.58 20.95 -11.48
C VAL A 313 11.91 19.58 -11.55
N ASP A 314 12.74 18.54 -11.59
CA ASP A 314 12.33 17.15 -11.48
C ASP A 314 11.69 16.88 -10.10
N VAL A 315 10.42 16.49 -10.05
CA VAL A 315 9.69 16.37 -8.78
C VAL A 315 10.32 15.33 -7.83
N PRO A 316 10.69 14.12 -8.30
CA PRO A 316 11.38 13.13 -7.47
C PRO A 316 12.78 13.55 -6.95
N ALA A 317 13.30 14.69 -7.38
CA ALA A 317 14.57 15.23 -6.90
C ALA A 317 14.43 16.15 -5.66
N HIS A 318 13.21 16.37 -5.17
CA HIS A 318 12.98 17.15 -3.96
C HIS A 318 13.08 16.26 -2.72
N GLU A 319 13.78 16.74 -1.70
CA GLU A 319 13.74 16.16 -0.37
C GLU A 319 12.31 16.25 0.19
N GLY A 320 11.84 15.17 0.83
CA GLY A 320 10.47 14.94 1.27
C GLY A 320 9.63 14.11 0.28
N PHE A 321 10.01 14.07 -1.01
CA PHE A 321 9.22 13.35 -2.01
C PHE A 321 9.24 11.83 -1.77
N THR A 322 10.41 11.25 -1.52
CA THR A 322 10.53 9.81 -1.33
C THR A 322 9.84 9.38 -0.04
N ALA A 323 9.88 10.20 1.01
CA ALA A 323 9.12 9.97 2.25
C ALA A 323 7.61 9.95 1.99
N ALA A 324 7.08 10.92 1.23
CA ALA A 324 5.68 10.98 0.84
C ALA A 324 5.26 9.80 -0.06
N MET A 325 6.16 9.36 -0.96
CA MET A 325 5.96 8.18 -1.78
C MET A 325 5.79 6.93 -0.91
N LEU A 326 6.65 6.73 0.10
CA LEU A 326 6.53 5.61 1.04
C LEU A 326 5.25 5.70 1.89
N ALA A 327 4.91 6.89 2.39
CA ALA A 327 3.68 7.12 3.14
C ALA A 327 2.42 6.81 2.30
N SER A 328 2.45 7.07 0.99
CA SER A 328 1.32 6.74 0.11
C SER A 328 0.99 5.25 0.05
N LEU A 329 1.96 4.37 0.37
CA LEU A 329 1.77 2.91 0.35
C LEU A 329 0.92 2.43 1.52
N VAL A 330 1.02 3.09 2.68
CA VAL A 330 0.33 2.72 3.94
C VAL A 330 -0.88 3.61 4.23
N ARG A 331 -1.11 4.66 3.42
CA ARG A 331 -2.21 5.61 3.62
C ARG A 331 -3.58 4.92 3.48
N PRO A 332 -4.51 5.09 4.46
CA PRO A 332 -5.84 4.50 4.39
C PRO A 332 -6.85 5.34 3.60
N ALA A 333 -6.56 6.62 3.35
CA ALA A 333 -7.48 7.56 2.70
C ALA A 333 -7.54 7.37 1.16
N THR A 334 -8.76 7.46 0.62
CA THR A 334 -9.08 7.41 -0.82
C THR A 334 -9.06 8.78 -1.49
N VAL A 335 -8.79 9.84 -0.73
CA VAL A 335 -8.66 11.21 -1.22
C VAL A 335 -7.43 11.83 -0.60
N ILE A 336 -6.78 12.72 -1.36
CA ILE A 336 -5.70 13.57 -0.86
C ILE A 336 -5.95 15.01 -1.31
N PRO A 337 -5.39 16.00 -0.60
CA PRO A 337 -5.42 17.38 -1.07
C PRO A 337 -4.86 17.52 -2.50
N SER A 338 -5.48 18.36 -3.32
CA SER A 338 -5.08 18.58 -4.70
C SER A 338 -3.81 19.42 -4.79
N LEU A 339 -2.82 18.93 -5.53
CA LEU A 339 -1.61 19.67 -5.84
C LEU A 339 -1.88 20.91 -6.71
N ASP A 340 -2.85 20.82 -7.62
CA ASP A 340 -3.10 21.83 -8.65
C ASP A 340 -4.16 22.84 -8.26
N ASN A 341 -5.09 22.46 -7.37
CA ASN A 341 -6.21 23.31 -6.98
C ASN A 341 -6.29 23.44 -5.45
N PRO A 342 -5.67 24.48 -4.86
CA PRO A 342 -5.66 24.66 -3.42
C PRO A 342 -7.07 24.69 -2.81
N GLY A 343 -7.27 23.94 -1.73
CA GLY A 343 -8.57 23.84 -1.04
C GLY A 343 -9.49 22.75 -1.60
N HIS A 344 -9.10 22.07 -2.68
CA HIS A 344 -9.81 20.91 -3.22
C HIS A 344 -9.06 19.61 -2.93
N SER A 345 -9.77 18.49 -3.00
CA SER A 345 -9.20 17.15 -2.90
C SER A 345 -9.32 16.41 -4.23
N VAL A 346 -8.47 15.41 -4.43
CA VAL A 346 -8.47 14.52 -5.60
C VAL A 346 -8.50 13.07 -5.14
N ASP A 347 -9.18 12.23 -5.93
CA ASP A 347 -9.28 10.80 -5.67
C ASP A 347 -7.95 10.09 -5.93
N VAL A 348 -7.64 9.16 -5.04
CA VAL A 348 -6.50 8.25 -5.10
C VAL A 348 -6.89 6.84 -4.67
N PRO A 349 -6.34 5.80 -5.29
CA PRO A 349 -6.52 4.44 -4.82
C PRO A 349 -5.68 4.18 -3.56
N VAL A 350 -6.21 3.38 -2.66
CA VAL A 350 -5.46 2.83 -1.51
C VAL A 350 -4.59 1.67 -1.99
N VAL A 351 -3.28 1.76 -1.79
CA VAL A 351 -2.35 0.64 -2.05
C VAL A 351 -2.47 -0.41 -0.93
N GLY A 352 -2.46 0.04 0.33
CA GLY A 352 -2.80 -0.79 1.48
C GLY A 352 -1.68 -1.74 1.94
N LEU A 353 -0.41 -1.37 1.74
CA LEU A 353 0.70 -2.08 2.36
C LEU A 353 0.74 -1.82 3.87
N SER A 354 1.28 -2.77 4.62
CA SER A 354 1.61 -2.57 6.04
C SER A 354 2.94 -1.83 6.20
N TYR A 355 3.17 -1.17 7.35
CA TYR A 355 4.50 -0.64 7.68
C TYR A 355 5.58 -1.71 7.61
N ARG A 356 5.26 -2.93 8.06
CA ARG A 356 6.11 -4.11 7.90
C ARG A 356 6.53 -4.40 6.47
N ASP A 357 5.62 -4.29 5.51
CA ASP A 357 5.94 -4.47 4.08
C ASP A 357 6.84 -3.33 3.57
N VAL A 358 6.57 -2.09 3.98
CA VAL A 358 7.37 -0.94 3.54
C VAL A 358 8.77 -0.97 4.12
N PHE A 359 8.94 -1.32 5.40
CA PHE A 359 10.28 -1.50 5.98
C PHE A 359 11.03 -2.68 5.36
N ALA A 360 10.34 -3.76 4.95
CA ALA A 360 10.95 -4.83 4.18
C ALA A 360 11.47 -4.36 2.81
N ILE A 361 10.73 -3.46 2.14
CA ILE A 361 11.17 -2.81 0.89
C ILE A 361 12.40 -1.93 1.15
N MET A 362 12.38 -1.10 2.19
CA MET A 362 13.50 -0.22 2.55
C MET A 362 14.77 -1.02 2.89
N ALA A 363 14.63 -2.12 3.62
CA ALA A 363 15.73 -3.00 4.01
C ALA A 363 16.45 -3.66 2.82
N ARG A 364 15.87 -3.63 1.61
CA ARG A 364 16.56 -4.04 0.38
C ARG A 364 17.71 -3.11 -0.02
N GLY A 365 17.77 -1.90 0.56
CA GLY A 365 18.93 -1.03 0.46
C GLY A 365 19.02 -0.22 -0.84
N ALA A 366 17.90 0.33 -1.31
CA ALA A 366 17.91 1.30 -2.40
C ALA A 366 18.73 2.55 -2.00
N THR A 367 19.53 3.07 -2.93
CA THR A 367 20.36 4.28 -2.72
C THR A 367 19.91 5.48 -3.57
N ASP A 368 18.78 5.34 -4.25
CA ASP A 368 18.15 6.36 -5.09
C ASP A 368 16.65 6.08 -5.21
N VAL A 369 15.87 7.11 -5.55
CA VAL A 369 14.40 7.03 -5.60
C VAL A 369 13.91 6.08 -6.70
N ASP A 370 14.62 5.96 -7.83
CA ASP A 370 14.22 5.11 -8.96
C ASP A 370 14.38 3.62 -8.61
N THR A 371 15.47 3.26 -7.93
CA THR A 371 15.71 1.91 -7.40
C THR A 371 14.69 1.55 -6.33
N LEU A 372 14.36 2.49 -5.43
CA LEU A 372 13.33 2.27 -4.43
C LEU A 372 11.95 2.07 -5.08
N ARG A 373 11.59 2.89 -6.08
CA ARG A 373 10.36 2.72 -6.88
C ARG A 373 10.29 1.33 -7.49
N ARG A 374 11.38 0.84 -8.11
CA ARG A 374 11.44 -0.52 -8.65
C ARG A 374 11.22 -1.59 -7.56
N HIS A 375 11.82 -1.42 -6.39
CA HIS A 375 11.61 -2.35 -5.27
C HIS A 375 10.16 -2.40 -4.80
N ILE A 376 9.47 -1.26 -4.81
CA ILE A 376 8.02 -1.17 -4.54
C ILE A 376 7.23 -1.90 -5.63
N GLU A 377 7.49 -1.61 -6.91
CA GLU A 377 6.76 -2.22 -8.03
C GLU A 377 6.91 -3.75 -8.10
N GLU A 378 8.08 -4.27 -7.74
CA GLU A 378 8.34 -5.71 -7.65
C GLU A 378 7.57 -6.39 -6.50
N ARG A 379 7.25 -5.64 -5.43
CA ARG A 379 6.47 -6.15 -4.28
C ARG A 379 4.96 -6.16 -4.56
N LEU A 380 4.50 -5.34 -5.50
CA LEU A 380 3.10 -5.17 -5.86
C LEU A 380 2.70 -6.09 -7.02
N ASP A 381 1.44 -6.51 -7.05
CA ASP A 381 0.85 -7.18 -8.21
C ASP A 381 0.48 -6.17 -9.31
N ALA A 382 -0.18 -6.62 -10.38
CA ALA A 382 -0.55 -5.74 -11.50
C ALA A 382 -1.50 -4.60 -11.07
N ASP A 383 -2.50 -4.90 -10.23
CA ASP A 383 -3.44 -3.89 -9.74
C ASP A 383 -2.76 -2.92 -8.77
N GLY A 384 -1.97 -3.43 -7.82
CA GLY A 384 -1.17 -2.65 -6.89
C GLY A 384 -0.20 -1.70 -7.60
N ARG A 385 0.48 -2.16 -8.66
CA ARG A 385 1.32 -1.29 -9.50
C ARG A 385 0.52 -0.17 -10.17
N ALA A 386 -0.68 -0.46 -10.68
CA ALA A 386 -1.55 0.56 -11.25
C ALA A 386 -1.96 1.60 -10.19
N ARG A 387 -2.35 1.15 -8.99
CA ARG A 387 -2.67 2.03 -7.85
C ARG A 387 -1.48 2.91 -7.46
N PHE A 388 -0.29 2.33 -7.39
CA PHE A 388 0.93 3.04 -7.04
C PHE A 388 1.27 4.12 -8.08
N ARG A 389 1.17 3.82 -9.39
CA ARG A 389 1.39 4.81 -10.46
C ARG A 389 0.42 5.99 -10.39
N ILE A 390 -0.85 5.73 -10.03
CA ILE A 390 -1.83 6.81 -9.80
C ILE A 390 -1.41 7.68 -8.61
N ASN A 391 -0.97 7.06 -7.52
CA ASN A 391 -0.43 7.78 -6.37
C ASN A 391 0.78 8.66 -6.75
N LEU A 392 1.75 8.10 -7.48
CA LEU A 392 2.91 8.83 -7.97
C LEU A 392 2.52 10.05 -8.82
N GLN A 393 1.58 9.89 -9.74
CA GLN A 393 1.08 10.98 -10.57
C GLN A 393 0.45 12.09 -9.72
N ARG A 394 -0.35 11.74 -8.71
CA ARG A 394 -1.01 12.71 -7.82
C ARG A 394 -0.03 13.40 -6.87
N LEU A 395 1.03 12.70 -6.48
CA LEU A 395 2.18 13.25 -5.77
C LEU A 395 3.11 14.09 -6.66
N GLY A 396 2.83 14.22 -7.96
CA GLY A 396 3.58 15.09 -8.86
C GLY A 396 4.68 14.41 -9.68
N TRP A 397 4.91 13.10 -9.54
CA TRP A 397 5.75 12.33 -10.47
C TRP A 397 4.97 12.05 -11.75
N ARG A 398 4.83 13.09 -12.57
CA ARG A 398 3.95 13.14 -13.74
C ARG A 398 4.61 13.91 -14.89
N TYR A 399 4.22 13.61 -16.11
CA TYR A 399 4.96 14.03 -17.30
C TYR A 399 4.17 14.91 -18.25
N TRP A 400 4.91 15.61 -19.11
CA TRP A 400 4.38 16.30 -20.28
C TRP A 400 4.79 15.55 -21.54
N ALA A 401 3.82 15.18 -22.38
CA ALA A 401 4.09 14.40 -23.59
C ALA A 401 3.47 15.03 -24.84
N GLY A 402 4.22 15.14 -25.92
CA GLY A 402 3.70 15.48 -27.25
C GLY A 402 3.44 14.22 -28.07
N LEU A 403 2.31 14.17 -28.77
CA LEU A 403 1.92 13.05 -29.62
C LEU A 403 1.06 13.49 -30.81
N ARG A 404 0.88 12.60 -31.78
CA ARG A 404 -0.12 12.70 -32.85
C ARG A 404 -1.06 11.49 -32.77
N VAL A 405 -2.35 11.73 -32.61
CA VAL A 405 -3.37 10.66 -32.57
C VAL A 405 -3.70 10.25 -34.00
N VAL A 406 -3.63 8.95 -34.28
CA VAL A 406 -3.95 8.38 -35.59
C VAL A 406 -4.93 7.23 -35.47
N ASP A 407 -5.75 7.03 -36.49
CA ASP A 407 -6.65 5.87 -36.59
C ASP A 407 -5.89 4.61 -37.02
N ALA A 408 -6.61 3.50 -37.21
CA ALA A 408 -6.01 2.24 -37.62
C ALA A 408 -5.35 2.25 -39.01
N GLY A 409 -5.70 3.22 -39.86
CA GLY A 409 -5.08 3.44 -41.17
C GLY A 409 -3.91 4.43 -41.13
N GLY A 410 -3.57 4.98 -39.96
CA GLY A 410 -2.52 5.99 -39.80
C GLY A 410 -2.97 7.40 -40.18
N ALA A 411 -4.27 7.63 -40.43
CA ALA A 411 -4.80 8.96 -40.71
C ALA A 411 -4.98 9.74 -39.39
N PRO A 412 -4.74 11.06 -39.40
CA PRO A 412 -4.84 11.86 -38.18
C PRO A 412 -6.28 11.94 -37.66
N VAL A 413 -6.44 11.77 -36.34
CA VAL A 413 -7.71 11.96 -35.64
C VAL A 413 -7.76 13.39 -35.11
N GLY A 414 -8.36 14.30 -35.89
CA GLY A 414 -8.47 15.72 -35.54
C GLY A 414 -9.75 16.11 -34.82
N ASP A 415 -9.69 17.22 -34.07
CA ASP A 415 -10.78 17.81 -33.26
C ASP A 415 -11.51 16.79 -32.33
N ALA A 416 -10.76 15.81 -31.83
CA ALA A 416 -11.24 14.84 -30.87
C ALA A 416 -10.87 15.26 -29.44
N GLU A 417 -11.80 15.04 -28.51
CA GLU A 417 -11.56 15.24 -27.08
C GLU A 417 -10.74 14.07 -26.54
N VAL A 418 -9.70 14.36 -25.76
CA VAL A 418 -8.78 13.38 -25.22
C VAL A 418 -8.69 13.51 -23.71
N ARG A 419 -8.80 12.36 -23.04
CA ARG A 419 -8.60 12.20 -21.60
C ARG A 419 -7.58 11.11 -21.34
N ILE A 420 -6.72 11.31 -20.36
CA ILE A 420 -5.75 10.31 -19.93
C ILE A 420 -6.39 9.50 -18.82
N VAL A 421 -6.31 8.18 -18.93
CA VAL A 421 -6.97 7.23 -18.06
C VAL A 421 -5.95 6.25 -17.50
N SER A 422 -6.03 6.04 -16.20
CA SER A 422 -5.44 4.88 -15.52
C SER A 422 -6.54 4.14 -14.77
N ARG A 423 -6.53 2.80 -14.80
CA ARG A 423 -7.56 1.94 -14.22
C ARG A 423 -6.96 1.07 -13.13
N ALA A 424 -7.56 1.09 -11.96
CA ALA A 424 -7.13 0.29 -10.81
C ALA A 424 -8.29 0.06 -9.85
N GLY A 425 -8.35 -1.12 -9.23
CA GLY A 425 -9.38 -1.48 -8.26
C GLY A 425 -10.82 -1.43 -8.81
N GLY A 426 -10.99 -1.57 -10.12
CA GLY A 426 -12.29 -1.42 -10.80
C GLY A 426 -12.75 0.03 -10.99
N SER A 427 -11.93 1.01 -10.62
CA SER A 427 -12.19 2.44 -10.80
C SER A 427 -11.34 3.04 -11.91
N GLU A 428 -11.83 4.14 -12.48
CA GLU A 428 -11.15 4.91 -13.50
C GLU A 428 -10.65 6.23 -12.92
N TYR A 429 -9.36 6.51 -13.08
CA TYR A 429 -8.71 7.74 -12.64
C TYR A 429 -8.31 8.54 -13.86
N THR A 430 -8.79 9.78 -13.92
CA THR A 430 -8.64 10.63 -15.08
C THR A 430 -7.71 11.82 -14.81
N ALA A 431 -6.99 12.20 -15.85
CA ALA A 431 -6.37 13.51 -16.00
C ALA A 431 -6.86 14.12 -17.32
N GLU A 432 -7.45 15.31 -17.25
CA GLU A 432 -7.90 16.04 -18.42
C GLU A 432 -6.70 16.45 -19.29
N ALA A 433 -6.82 16.32 -20.61
CA ALA A 433 -5.77 16.74 -21.54
C ALA A 433 -6.24 17.86 -22.47
N GLY A 434 -7.39 17.70 -23.14
CA GLY A 434 -7.95 18.71 -24.04
C GLY A 434 -8.35 18.12 -25.38
N ARG A 435 -8.18 18.87 -26.48
CA ARG A 435 -8.53 18.43 -27.85
C ARG A 435 -7.31 18.32 -28.75
N THR A 436 -7.34 17.38 -29.68
CA THR A 436 -6.36 17.29 -30.78
C THR A 436 -6.58 18.42 -31.78
N SER A 437 -5.51 18.97 -32.35
CA SER A 437 -5.58 19.85 -33.52
C SER A 437 -6.08 19.09 -34.76
N ALA A 438 -6.28 19.81 -35.87
CA ALA A 438 -6.77 19.23 -37.13
C ALA A 438 -5.84 18.14 -37.71
N ASP A 439 -4.53 18.21 -37.44
CA ASP A 439 -3.53 17.22 -37.84
C ASP A 439 -3.35 16.10 -36.81
N GLY A 440 -4.22 16.02 -35.79
CA GLY A 440 -4.20 15.02 -34.74
C GLY A 440 -3.14 15.26 -33.66
N THR A 441 -2.39 16.35 -33.72
CA THR A 441 -1.33 16.63 -32.72
C THR A 441 -1.90 17.19 -31.42
N MET A 442 -1.25 16.87 -30.30
CA MET A 442 -1.56 17.48 -29.01
C MET A 442 -0.41 17.37 -28.00
N THR A 443 -0.55 18.13 -26.91
CA THR A 443 0.29 17.98 -25.72
C THR A 443 -0.57 17.47 -24.57
N LEU A 444 -0.18 16.34 -23.99
CA LEU A 444 -0.73 15.81 -22.77
C LEU A 444 -0.01 16.42 -21.57
N PHE A 445 -0.77 16.92 -20.62
CA PHE A 445 -0.27 17.36 -19.32
C PHE A 445 -0.59 16.29 -18.27
N PHE A 446 0.28 16.15 -17.27
CA PHE A 446 0.07 15.29 -16.11
C PHE A 446 -0.10 13.79 -16.43
N VAL A 447 0.62 13.32 -17.45
CA VAL A 447 0.63 11.89 -17.84
C VAL A 447 1.17 11.04 -16.70
N TYR A 448 0.54 9.88 -16.46
CA TYR A 448 0.96 8.92 -15.44
C TYR A 448 2.36 8.36 -15.74
N PRO A 449 3.17 8.03 -14.71
CA PRO A 449 4.39 7.26 -14.89
C PRO A 449 4.03 5.83 -15.31
N GLY A 450 4.73 5.27 -16.30
CA GLY A 450 4.47 3.94 -16.85
C GLY A 450 3.31 3.93 -17.84
N ASP A 451 2.55 2.85 -17.85
CA ASP A 451 1.45 2.65 -18.80
C ASP A 451 0.21 3.47 -18.42
N SER A 452 -0.39 4.09 -19.42
CA SER A 452 -1.71 4.73 -19.35
C SER A 452 -2.46 4.58 -20.68
N THR A 453 -3.75 4.85 -20.65
CA THR A 453 -4.60 4.84 -21.84
C THR A 453 -5.03 6.28 -22.15
N ILE A 454 -4.98 6.68 -23.41
CA ILE A 454 -5.74 7.83 -23.88
C ILE A 454 -7.11 7.35 -24.35
N VAL A 455 -8.17 8.00 -23.89
CA VAL A 455 -9.51 7.81 -24.41
C VAL A 455 -9.86 9.01 -25.26
N VAL A 456 -10.24 8.76 -26.51
CA VAL A 456 -10.46 9.75 -27.54
C VAL A 456 -11.92 9.72 -27.97
N THR A 457 -12.63 10.82 -27.80
CA THR A 457 -14.05 10.96 -28.15
C THR A 457 -14.18 11.87 -29.37
N ARG A 458 -14.79 11.35 -30.45
CA ARG A 458 -15.04 12.10 -31.68
C ARG A 458 -16.43 11.78 -32.22
N SER A 459 -17.27 12.80 -32.39
CA SER A 459 -18.61 12.65 -33.00
C SER A 459 -19.48 11.53 -32.39
N GLY A 460 -19.32 11.26 -31.10
CA GLY A 460 -20.03 10.20 -30.37
C GLY A 460 -19.34 8.83 -30.36
N GLU A 461 -18.28 8.63 -31.13
CA GLU A 461 -17.43 7.44 -31.06
C GLU A 461 -16.35 7.58 -29.98
N THR A 462 -16.09 6.50 -29.25
CA THR A 462 -15.02 6.44 -28.23
C THR A 462 -13.96 5.43 -28.65
N LEU A 463 -12.73 5.91 -28.76
CA LEU A 463 -11.54 5.14 -29.13
C LEU A 463 -10.55 5.13 -27.96
N GLU A 464 -9.71 4.10 -27.88
CA GLU A 464 -8.62 4.01 -26.91
C GLU A 464 -7.27 3.81 -27.59
N GLY A 465 -6.24 4.45 -27.06
CA GLY A 465 -4.84 4.26 -27.45
C GLY A 465 -3.97 4.05 -26.23
N ARG A 466 -2.94 3.19 -26.33
CA ARG A 466 -2.01 2.96 -25.23
C ARG A 466 -0.83 3.91 -25.33
N ILE A 467 -0.41 4.45 -24.20
CA ILE A 467 0.80 5.24 -24.05
C ILE A 467 1.63 4.70 -22.87
N THR A 468 2.95 4.77 -22.98
CA THR A 468 3.85 4.37 -21.91
C THR A 468 4.92 5.43 -21.74
N ILE A 469 5.11 5.90 -20.50
CA ILE A 469 6.19 6.81 -20.13
C ILE A 469 7.20 6.06 -19.27
N ASP A 470 8.47 6.11 -19.66
CA ASP A 470 9.58 5.65 -18.83
C ASP A 470 9.70 6.51 -17.55
N PRO A 471 9.45 5.96 -16.35
CA PRO A 471 9.48 6.72 -15.11
C PRO A 471 10.87 7.23 -14.71
N ASP A 472 11.94 6.71 -15.32
CA ASP A 472 13.32 7.12 -15.03
C ASP A 472 13.68 8.43 -15.77
N ARG A 473 12.79 8.92 -16.65
CA ARG A 473 12.94 10.24 -17.30
C ARG A 473 12.70 11.36 -16.30
N PRO A 474 13.40 12.50 -16.39
CA PRO A 474 13.11 13.67 -15.56
C PRO A 474 11.73 14.27 -15.87
N THR A 475 10.95 14.60 -14.84
CA THR A 475 9.56 15.10 -14.99
C THR A 475 9.48 16.51 -15.56
N HIS A 476 10.59 17.26 -15.54
CA HIS A 476 10.68 18.61 -16.10
C HIS A 476 10.95 18.64 -17.61
N GLN A 477 11.17 17.48 -18.23
CA GLN A 477 11.42 17.36 -19.66
C GLN A 477 10.16 16.95 -20.41
N ARG A 478 9.95 17.56 -21.58
CA ARG A 478 8.87 17.16 -22.49
C ARG A 478 9.29 15.89 -23.23
N ILE A 479 8.40 14.90 -23.22
CA ILE A 479 8.58 13.61 -23.90
C ILE A 479 7.87 13.65 -25.26
N SER A 480 8.44 13.01 -26.28
CA SER A 480 7.77 12.80 -27.56
C SER A 480 7.36 11.34 -27.69
N LEU A 481 6.07 11.09 -27.89
CA LEU A 481 5.49 9.75 -28.06
C LEU A 481 5.31 9.37 -29.54
N GLY A 482 5.46 10.32 -30.47
CA GLY A 482 5.20 10.08 -31.89
C GLY A 482 3.72 9.86 -32.20
N ASP A 483 3.45 8.96 -33.15
CA ASP A 483 2.09 8.58 -33.55
C ASP A 483 1.51 7.55 -32.56
N VAL A 484 0.37 7.86 -31.96
CA VAL A 484 -0.39 6.97 -31.07
C VAL A 484 -1.65 6.52 -31.79
N GLN A 485 -1.70 5.22 -32.10
CA GLN A 485 -2.85 4.62 -32.75
C GLN A 485 -3.99 4.40 -31.75
N VAL A 486 -5.20 4.77 -32.15
CA VAL A 486 -6.43 4.55 -31.38
C VAL A 486 -7.38 3.58 -32.09
N GLN A 487 -8.12 2.79 -31.31
CA GLN A 487 -9.06 1.78 -31.81
C GLN A 487 -10.35 1.81 -30.98
N PRO A 488 -11.51 1.37 -31.52
CA PRO A 488 -12.75 1.30 -30.75
C PRO A 488 -12.59 0.49 -29.46
N LEU A 489 -13.22 0.94 -28.38
CA LEU A 489 -13.19 0.27 -27.08
C LEU A 489 -13.67 -1.19 -27.23
N ALA A 490 -12.80 -2.16 -26.91
CA ALA A 490 -13.16 -3.58 -26.85
C ALA A 490 -14.16 -3.81 -25.70
N PRO A 491 -15.43 -4.16 -25.97
CA PRO A 491 -16.42 -4.37 -24.92
C PRO A 491 -16.03 -5.52 -23.97
N PHE A 492 -15.34 -6.53 -24.49
CA PHE A 492 -14.85 -7.68 -23.74
C PHE A 492 -13.44 -8.08 -24.20
N PRO A 493 -12.44 -8.22 -23.31
CA PRO A 493 -11.06 -8.46 -23.71
C PRO A 493 -10.78 -9.91 -24.13
N THR A 494 -11.47 -10.89 -23.54
CA THR A 494 -11.22 -12.33 -23.80
C THR A 494 -12.52 -13.11 -23.95
N LEU A 495 -12.45 -14.23 -24.68
CA LEU A 495 -13.54 -15.20 -24.80
C LEU A 495 -13.15 -16.47 -24.03
N ARG A 496 -13.99 -16.90 -23.09
CA ARG A 496 -13.76 -18.14 -22.33
C ARG A 496 -14.27 -19.35 -23.10
N GLU A 497 -15.53 -19.31 -23.51
CA GLU A 497 -16.20 -20.48 -24.12
C GLU A 497 -17.43 -20.09 -24.93
N VAL A 498 -17.71 -20.89 -25.95
CA VAL A 498 -19.00 -20.97 -26.65
C VAL A 498 -19.46 -22.42 -26.58
N CYS A 499 -20.56 -22.70 -25.88
CA CYS A 499 -21.00 -24.06 -25.62
C CYS A 499 -22.43 -24.31 -26.05
N ALA A 500 -22.71 -25.57 -26.36
CA ALA A 500 -24.02 -26.12 -26.67
C ALA A 500 -24.29 -27.34 -25.79
N SER A 501 -25.47 -27.40 -25.16
CA SER A 501 -26.02 -28.59 -24.52
C SER A 501 -27.21 -29.06 -25.34
N PHE A 502 -27.28 -30.34 -25.69
CA PHE A 502 -28.36 -30.87 -26.53
C PHE A 502 -28.53 -32.38 -26.35
N THR A 503 -29.74 -32.86 -26.65
CA THR A 503 -30.11 -34.27 -26.68
C THR A 503 -30.33 -34.72 -28.12
N TYR A 504 -29.78 -35.87 -28.51
CA TYR A 504 -29.83 -36.36 -29.88
C TYR A 504 -29.98 -37.89 -29.95
N THR A 505 -30.44 -38.37 -31.09
CA THR A 505 -30.41 -39.79 -31.48
C THR A 505 -29.39 -40.01 -32.58
N THR A 506 -28.81 -41.21 -32.64
CA THR A 506 -27.83 -41.58 -33.66
C THR A 506 -28.38 -42.58 -34.65
N VAL A 507 -27.77 -42.63 -35.84
CA VAL A 507 -27.93 -43.72 -36.80
C VAL A 507 -26.56 -44.15 -37.31
N THR A 508 -26.32 -45.45 -37.38
CA THR A 508 -25.12 -46.03 -37.98
C THR A 508 -25.24 -46.10 -39.52
N ALA A 509 -24.15 -45.86 -40.24
CA ALA A 509 -24.18 -45.64 -41.69
C ALA A 509 -24.52 -46.89 -42.54
N ILE A 510 -24.08 -48.06 -42.10
CA ILE A 510 -24.17 -49.37 -42.77
C ILE A 510 -25.29 -50.21 -42.16
N THR A 511 -25.27 -50.45 -40.85
CA THR A 511 -26.21 -51.32 -40.12
C THR A 511 -27.55 -50.63 -39.84
N ARG A 512 -27.63 -49.30 -39.97
CA ARG A 512 -28.86 -48.50 -39.78
C ARG A 512 -29.49 -48.69 -38.40
N ILE A 513 -28.67 -48.93 -37.39
CA ILE A 513 -29.09 -49.05 -36.00
C ILE A 513 -29.32 -47.63 -35.45
N TYR A 514 -30.50 -47.42 -34.89
CA TYR A 514 -30.86 -46.21 -34.17
C TYR A 514 -30.60 -46.39 -32.67
N ASP A 515 -30.02 -45.39 -32.02
CA ASP A 515 -29.70 -45.43 -30.60
C ASP A 515 -29.89 -44.04 -29.95
N GLY A 516 -30.05 -44.03 -28.63
CA GLY A 516 -30.32 -42.85 -27.82
C GLY A 516 -31.68 -42.88 -27.08
N PRO A 517 -32.11 -41.76 -26.49
CA PRO A 517 -31.51 -40.42 -26.58
C PRO A 517 -30.21 -40.28 -25.77
N PHE A 518 -29.26 -39.52 -26.31
CA PHE A 518 -28.01 -39.14 -25.64
C PHE A 518 -27.97 -37.65 -25.37
N THR A 519 -27.47 -37.24 -24.19
CA THR A 519 -27.25 -35.84 -23.85
C THR A 519 -25.75 -35.50 -23.89
N ARG A 520 -25.40 -34.41 -24.55
CA ARG A 520 -24.02 -33.93 -24.67
C ARG A 520 -23.91 -32.44 -24.40
N VAL A 521 -22.74 -32.05 -23.91
CA VAL A 521 -22.29 -30.66 -23.82
C VAL A 521 -21.00 -30.55 -24.62
N GLU A 522 -21.00 -29.67 -25.60
CA GLU A 522 -19.87 -29.43 -26.49
C GLU A 522 -19.48 -27.96 -26.48
N CYS A 523 -18.20 -27.68 -26.32
CA CYS A 523 -17.68 -26.33 -26.16
C CYS A 523 -16.55 -26.03 -27.16
N VAL A 524 -16.52 -24.79 -27.64
CA VAL A 524 -15.39 -24.18 -28.35
C VAL A 524 -14.72 -23.22 -27.38
N THR A 525 -13.52 -23.57 -26.94
CA THR A 525 -12.74 -22.83 -25.94
C THR A 525 -11.45 -22.34 -26.60
N PRO A 526 -11.31 -21.03 -26.90
CA PRO A 526 -10.03 -20.47 -27.30
C PRO A 526 -9.02 -20.56 -26.15
N PRO A 527 -7.69 -20.55 -26.42
CA PRO A 527 -6.70 -20.47 -25.36
C PRO A 527 -6.92 -19.22 -24.50
N SER A 528 -6.89 -19.39 -23.18
CA SER A 528 -7.19 -18.33 -22.20
C SER A 528 -6.28 -17.09 -22.27
N ALA A 529 -5.13 -17.20 -22.95
CA ALA A 529 -4.18 -16.09 -23.13
C ALA A 529 -4.44 -15.22 -24.38
N LYS A 530 -5.35 -15.59 -25.29
CA LYS A 530 -5.60 -14.81 -26.51
C LYS A 530 -6.66 -13.73 -26.30
N LEU A 531 -6.28 -12.49 -26.65
CA LEU A 531 -7.19 -11.34 -26.68
C LEU A 531 -8.11 -11.41 -27.91
N LEU A 532 -9.34 -10.92 -27.74
CA LEU A 532 -10.28 -10.71 -28.85
C LEU A 532 -9.82 -9.55 -29.73
N SER A 533 -9.89 -9.74 -31.04
CA SER A 533 -9.75 -8.65 -32.01
C SER A 533 -11.11 -7.99 -32.23
N TRP A 534 -11.19 -6.67 -32.06
CA TRP A 534 -12.42 -5.89 -32.22
C TRP A 534 -12.33 -4.89 -33.38
N SER A 535 -13.42 -4.74 -34.11
CA SER A 535 -13.61 -3.70 -35.13
C SER A 535 -15.06 -3.25 -35.11
N GLY A 536 -15.33 -2.09 -34.49
CA GLY A 536 -16.70 -1.66 -34.16
C GLY A 536 -17.37 -2.69 -33.25
N GLY A 537 -18.58 -3.13 -33.61
CA GLY A 537 -19.29 -4.19 -32.88
C GLY A 537 -18.82 -5.62 -33.19
N SER A 538 -17.92 -5.83 -34.15
CA SER A 538 -17.46 -7.17 -34.53
C SER A 538 -16.29 -7.64 -33.68
N PHE A 539 -16.31 -8.91 -33.26
CA PHE A 539 -15.22 -9.56 -32.54
C PHE A 539 -14.77 -10.84 -33.25
N SER A 540 -13.49 -11.20 -33.11
CA SER A 540 -12.98 -12.50 -33.56
C SER A 540 -11.76 -12.98 -32.76
N VAL A 541 -11.56 -14.29 -32.75
CA VAL A 541 -10.35 -14.97 -32.26
C VAL A 541 -10.09 -16.22 -33.11
N ARG A 542 -8.81 -16.43 -33.47
CA ARG A 542 -8.36 -17.61 -34.21
C ARG A 542 -7.13 -18.23 -33.55
N ASP A 543 -7.14 -19.54 -33.42
CA ASP A 543 -6.00 -20.34 -32.98
C ASP A 543 -5.97 -21.71 -33.68
N GLY A 544 -5.07 -21.87 -34.66
CA GLY A 544 -5.07 -23.05 -35.53
C GLY A 544 -6.45 -23.25 -36.18
N ASP A 545 -7.04 -24.42 -35.94
CA ASP A 545 -8.37 -24.82 -36.43
C ASP A 545 -9.52 -24.41 -35.49
N VAL A 546 -9.22 -23.77 -34.35
CA VAL A 546 -10.21 -23.18 -33.46
C VAL A 546 -10.47 -21.75 -33.88
N TYR A 547 -11.74 -21.41 -34.12
CA TYR A 547 -12.13 -20.08 -34.59
C TYR A 547 -13.45 -19.66 -33.98
N VAL A 548 -13.52 -18.41 -33.52
CA VAL A 548 -14.77 -17.77 -33.10
C VAL A 548 -14.84 -16.36 -33.68
N GLU A 549 -15.98 -16.01 -34.27
CA GLU A 549 -16.32 -14.64 -34.68
C GLU A 549 -17.77 -14.31 -34.32
N GLY A 550 -18.10 -13.02 -34.27
CA GLY A 550 -19.48 -12.58 -34.10
C GLY A 550 -19.60 -11.07 -34.02
N GLN A 551 -20.81 -10.60 -33.75
CA GLN A 551 -21.14 -9.21 -33.51
C GLN A 551 -21.75 -9.04 -32.12
N TYR A 552 -21.38 -7.97 -31.42
CA TYR A 552 -22.01 -7.53 -30.18
C TYR A 552 -22.68 -6.18 -30.42
N SER A 553 -23.98 -6.11 -30.13
CA SER A 553 -24.72 -4.86 -30.06
C SER A 553 -24.76 -4.37 -28.62
N GLN A 554 -24.08 -3.26 -28.35
CA GLN A 554 -24.13 -2.60 -27.04
C GLN A 554 -25.53 -2.06 -26.74
N ALA A 555 -26.23 -1.53 -27.74
CA ALA A 555 -27.57 -0.95 -27.58
C ALA A 555 -28.63 -1.99 -27.15
N PHE A 556 -28.50 -3.23 -27.61
CA PHE A 556 -29.44 -4.31 -27.30
C PHE A 556 -28.89 -5.34 -26.32
N GLU A 557 -27.65 -5.16 -25.83
CA GLU A 557 -26.90 -6.12 -25.03
C GLU A 557 -27.00 -7.56 -25.57
N MET A 558 -26.69 -7.73 -26.86
CA MET A 558 -26.99 -8.96 -27.60
C MET A 558 -25.86 -9.33 -28.55
N LEU A 559 -25.61 -10.64 -28.71
CA LEU A 559 -24.73 -11.18 -29.73
C LEU A 559 -25.51 -11.57 -30.98
N ASN A 560 -24.92 -11.33 -32.15
CA ASN A 560 -25.49 -11.75 -33.42
C ASN A 560 -24.42 -12.36 -34.34
N GLY A 561 -24.85 -13.28 -35.19
CA GLY A 561 -23.97 -13.94 -36.17
C GLY A 561 -22.74 -14.60 -35.55
N VAL A 562 -22.86 -15.17 -34.34
CA VAL A 562 -21.73 -15.84 -33.68
C VAL A 562 -21.46 -17.15 -34.41
N LYS A 563 -20.24 -17.35 -34.88
CA LYS A 563 -19.77 -18.60 -35.46
C LYS A 563 -18.58 -19.11 -34.67
N ALA A 564 -18.69 -20.31 -34.12
CA ALA A 564 -17.65 -20.98 -33.34
C ALA A 564 -17.35 -22.35 -33.91
N ARG A 565 -16.06 -22.70 -34.06
CA ARG A 565 -15.59 -23.93 -34.70
C ARG A 565 -14.41 -24.52 -33.95
N ARG A 566 -14.36 -25.85 -33.86
CA ARG A 566 -13.15 -26.62 -33.51
C ARG A 566 -13.13 -28.00 -34.18
N PRO A 567 -11.94 -28.63 -34.32
CA PRO A 567 -11.86 -30.05 -34.64
C PRO A 567 -12.58 -30.92 -33.60
N LEU A 568 -13.23 -31.99 -34.05
CA LEU A 568 -13.74 -33.03 -33.15
C LEU A 568 -12.59 -33.91 -32.66
N SER A 569 -12.71 -34.38 -31.42
CA SER A 569 -11.77 -35.28 -30.77
C SER A 569 -12.50 -36.58 -30.44
N GLY A 570 -11.93 -37.73 -30.78
CA GLY A 570 -12.58 -39.02 -30.54
C GLY A 570 -12.14 -40.08 -31.54
N ARG A 571 -12.79 -41.24 -31.50
CA ARG A 571 -12.53 -42.34 -32.44
C ARG A 571 -13.42 -42.20 -33.68
N TYR A 572 -12.77 -41.99 -34.82
CA TYR A 572 -13.43 -41.87 -36.11
C TYR A 572 -12.67 -42.69 -37.16
N ALA A 573 -13.40 -43.40 -38.01
CA ALA A 573 -12.86 -44.17 -39.13
C ALA A 573 -12.29 -43.27 -40.24
N LYS A 574 -12.79 -42.04 -40.35
CA LYS A 574 -12.29 -40.97 -41.23
C LYS A 574 -12.32 -39.65 -40.47
N VAL A 575 -11.54 -38.66 -40.91
CA VAL A 575 -11.56 -37.31 -40.33
C VAL A 575 -13.00 -36.77 -40.39
N PRO A 576 -13.66 -36.52 -39.24
CA PRO A 576 -15.03 -36.06 -39.22
C PRO A 576 -15.10 -34.56 -39.58
N PRO A 577 -16.27 -34.04 -40.01
CA PRO A 577 -16.51 -32.61 -40.04
C PRO A 577 -16.24 -31.98 -38.66
N PRO A 578 -15.79 -30.72 -38.61
CA PRO A 578 -15.57 -30.03 -37.35
C PRO A 578 -16.88 -29.84 -36.58
N PHE A 579 -16.75 -29.64 -35.27
CA PHE A 579 -17.85 -29.13 -34.47
C PHE A 579 -18.05 -27.65 -34.79
N GLU A 580 -19.25 -27.26 -35.20
CA GLU A 580 -19.59 -25.87 -35.51
C GLU A 580 -20.89 -25.46 -34.83
N ILE A 581 -20.86 -24.26 -34.22
CA ILE A 581 -22.03 -23.59 -33.64
C ILE A 581 -22.21 -22.26 -34.37
N HIS A 582 -23.40 -22.02 -34.91
CA HIS A 582 -23.82 -20.70 -35.39
C HIS A 582 -24.98 -20.21 -34.51
N LEU A 583 -24.92 -18.97 -34.02
CA LEU A 583 -25.94 -18.37 -33.17
C LEU A 583 -26.35 -16.99 -33.69
N SER A 584 -27.63 -16.66 -33.53
CA SER A 584 -28.17 -15.33 -33.79
C SER A 584 -28.98 -14.83 -32.59
N GLU A 585 -28.97 -13.51 -32.40
CA GLU A 585 -29.79 -12.79 -31.42
C GLU A 585 -29.58 -13.16 -29.93
N VAL A 586 -28.42 -13.67 -29.49
CA VAL A 586 -28.21 -14.18 -28.12
C VAL A 586 -28.13 -13.06 -27.06
N PRO A 587 -29.00 -12.99 -26.04
CA PRO A 587 -29.13 -11.87 -25.13
C PRO A 587 -28.22 -12.07 -23.92
N ARG A 588 -27.84 -10.95 -23.32
CA ARG A 588 -27.07 -10.93 -22.08
C ARG A 588 -27.88 -11.46 -20.91
N VAL A 589 -27.24 -12.32 -20.10
CA VAL A 589 -27.75 -12.75 -18.80
C VAL A 589 -27.43 -11.67 -17.77
N LYS A 590 -28.47 -11.01 -17.26
CA LYS A 590 -28.34 -9.99 -16.21
C LYS A 590 -28.04 -10.64 -14.85
N GLY A 591 -27.19 -9.99 -14.04
CA GLY A 591 -26.85 -10.46 -12.68
C GLY A 591 -25.81 -11.58 -12.61
N SER A 592 -25.15 -11.94 -13.72
CA SER A 592 -24.02 -12.88 -13.70
C SER A 592 -22.71 -12.17 -13.35
N ALA A 593 -21.86 -12.80 -12.52
CA ALA A 593 -20.52 -12.31 -12.19
C ALA A 593 -19.57 -12.29 -13.40
N LEU A 594 -19.86 -13.08 -14.42
CA LEU A 594 -19.15 -13.09 -15.71
C LEU A 594 -20.07 -12.52 -16.79
N VAL A 595 -19.49 -11.94 -17.83
CA VAL A 595 -20.27 -11.52 -19.00
C VAL A 595 -20.73 -12.76 -19.77
N ARG A 596 -22.01 -13.12 -19.62
CA ARG A 596 -22.61 -14.31 -20.22
C ARG A 596 -23.81 -13.96 -21.08
N PHE A 597 -23.92 -14.65 -22.22
CA PHE A 597 -25.08 -14.60 -23.13
C PHE A 597 -25.66 -16.00 -23.24
N ARG A 598 -27.00 -16.15 -23.21
CA ARG A 598 -27.64 -17.48 -23.15
C ARG A 598 -29.04 -17.51 -23.75
N TYR A 599 -29.38 -18.64 -24.36
CA TYR A 599 -30.76 -19.08 -24.61
C TYR A 599 -30.94 -20.56 -24.24
N GLU A 600 -32.17 -20.94 -23.89
CA GLU A 600 -32.54 -22.28 -23.44
C GLU A 600 -33.83 -22.77 -24.12
N GLY A 601 -33.82 -24.04 -24.54
CA GLY A 601 -34.96 -24.75 -25.13
C GLY A 601 -35.61 -24.00 -26.27
N ASN A 602 -36.93 -23.80 -26.19
CA ASN A 602 -37.73 -23.16 -27.24
C ASN A 602 -37.27 -21.74 -27.59
N ALA A 603 -36.56 -21.03 -26.71
CA ALA A 603 -36.01 -19.71 -27.01
C ALA A 603 -34.88 -19.73 -28.05
N ALA A 604 -34.25 -20.90 -28.25
CA ALA A 604 -33.22 -21.12 -29.27
C ALA A 604 -33.82 -21.48 -30.65
N ALA A 605 -35.10 -21.87 -30.74
CA ALA A 605 -35.69 -22.35 -31.99
C ALA A 605 -35.54 -21.33 -33.13
N GLY A 606 -34.99 -21.77 -34.26
CA GLY A 606 -34.76 -20.94 -35.45
C GLY A 606 -33.58 -19.96 -35.34
N ARG A 607 -32.83 -19.97 -34.23
CA ARG A 607 -31.74 -19.02 -33.95
C ARG A 607 -30.35 -19.66 -33.86
N TYR A 608 -30.24 -20.94 -34.21
CA TYR A 608 -28.97 -21.65 -34.25
C TYR A 608 -28.83 -22.58 -35.45
N ASN A 609 -27.59 -22.89 -35.78
CA ASN A 609 -27.21 -24.06 -36.56
C ASN A 609 -26.12 -24.81 -35.79
N LEU A 610 -26.26 -26.13 -35.65
CA LEU A 610 -25.34 -26.98 -34.89
C LEU A 610 -24.87 -28.13 -35.78
N LEU A 611 -23.57 -28.18 -36.04
CA LEU A 611 -22.93 -29.29 -36.74
C LEU A 611 -22.13 -30.12 -35.72
N TYR A 612 -22.54 -31.37 -35.53
CA TYR A 612 -21.91 -32.32 -34.62
C TYR A 612 -21.94 -33.73 -35.20
N GLN A 613 -20.86 -34.48 -35.01
CA GLN A 613 -20.79 -35.90 -35.33
C GLN A 613 -20.36 -36.70 -34.09
N PRO A 614 -21.16 -37.67 -33.62
CA PRO A 614 -20.76 -38.57 -32.54
C PRO A 614 -19.61 -39.49 -32.97
N GLU A 615 -18.83 -40.00 -32.01
CA GLU A 615 -17.79 -41.01 -32.29
C GLU A 615 -18.35 -42.25 -32.99
N ASP A 616 -17.54 -42.83 -33.87
CA ASP A 616 -17.90 -44.01 -34.65
C ASP A 616 -18.01 -45.26 -33.76
N ASP A 617 -18.86 -46.20 -34.16
CA ASP A 617 -18.98 -47.48 -33.46
C ASP A 617 -17.85 -48.42 -33.85
N CYS A 618 -16.85 -48.54 -32.98
CA CYS A 618 -15.75 -49.49 -33.17
C CYS A 618 -15.91 -50.76 -32.32
N THR A 619 -17.11 -51.06 -31.81
CA THR A 619 -17.36 -52.28 -31.05
C THR A 619 -17.61 -53.45 -32.01
N GLY A 620 -16.95 -54.59 -31.78
CA GLY A 620 -17.16 -55.81 -32.59
C GLY A 620 -16.20 -56.05 -33.77
N GLY A 621 -15.05 -55.37 -33.82
CA GLY A 621 -13.98 -55.67 -34.79
C GLY A 621 -14.10 -54.97 -36.15
N PHE A 622 -15.11 -54.12 -36.32
CA PHE A 622 -15.29 -53.20 -37.45
C PHE A 622 -15.65 -51.81 -36.90
N CYS A 623 -15.18 -50.74 -37.54
CA CYS A 623 -15.51 -49.36 -37.18
C CYS A 623 -16.54 -48.79 -38.15
N GLU A 624 -17.73 -48.51 -37.65
CA GLU A 624 -18.85 -48.00 -38.44
C GLU A 624 -19.14 -46.53 -38.12
N ALA A 625 -19.28 -45.71 -39.17
CA ALA A 625 -19.59 -44.29 -39.02
C ALA A 625 -20.95 -44.06 -38.35
N ARG A 626 -20.99 -43.21 -37.32
CA ARG A 626 -22.24 -42.74 -36.70
C ARG A 626 -22.57 -41.32 -37.12
N ALA A 627 -23.83 -41.09 -37.43
CA ALA A 627 -24.38 -39.77 -37.72
C ALA A 627 -25.47 -39.41 -36.71
N VAL A 628 -25.68 -38.11 -36.51
CA VAL A 628 -26.87 -37.61 -35.81
C VAL A 628 -28.08 -37.88 -36.70
N HIS A 629 -29.08 -38.57 -36.17
CA HIS A 629 -30.36 -38.75 -36.85
C HIS A 629 -31.28 -37.55 -36.60
N GLU A 630 -31.46 -37.19 -35.33
CA GLU A 630 -32.29 -36.08 -34.91
C GLU A 630 -31.72 -35.43 -33.63
N ILE A 631 -31.85 -34.12 -33.52
CA ILE A 631 -31.61 -33.36 -32.28
C ILE A 631 -32.96 -32.89 -31.76
N ASP A 632 -33.26 -33.15 -30.49
CA ASP A 632 -34.44 -32.61 -29.84
C ASP A 632 -34.25 -31.10 -29.65
N ALA A 633 -34.91 -30.30 -30.48
CA ALA A 633 -34.82 -28.84 -30.45
C ALA A 633 -35.21 -28.24 -29.08
N ALA A 634 -36.12 -28.87 -28.33
CA ALA A 634 -36.54 -28.39 -27.01
C ALA A 634 -35.46 -28.61 -25.94
N SER A 635 -34.51 -29.51 -26.18
CA SER A 635 -33.39 -29.79 -25.27
C SER A 635 -32.19 -28.84 -25.45
N VAL A 636 -32.18 -28.05 -26.53
CA VAL A 636 -30.99 -27.29 -26.92
C VAL A 636 -30.81 -26.04 -26.05
N SER A 637 -29.62 -25.88 -25.48
CA SER A 637 -29.21 -24.68 -24.75
C SER A 637 -27.84 -24.21 -25.22
N PHE A 638 -27.67 -22.90 -25.42
CA PHE A 638 -26.38 -22.33 -25.79
C PHE A 638 -25.97 -21.24 -24.83
N TRP A 639 -24.67 -21.13 -24.57
CA TRP A 639 -24.12 -20.00 -23.86
C TRP A 639 -22.76 -19.56 -24.40
N VAL A 640 -22.52 -18.26 -24.32
CA VAL A 640 -21.25 -17.61 -24.63
C VAL A 640 -20.78 -16.90 -23.37
N THR A 641 -19.56 -17.16 -22.93
CA THR A 641 -18.98 -16.51 -21.75
C THR A 641 -17.71 -15.76 -22.14
N PHE A 642 -17.68 -14.45 -21.86
CA PHE A 642 -16.48 -13.63 -21.99
C PHE A 642 -15.76 -13.47 -20.64
N GLY A 643 -14.46 -13.24 -20.69
CA GLY A 643 -13.66 -12.84 -19.52
C GLY A 643 -13.63 -11.31 -19.40
N ASN A 644 -13.42 -10.84 -18.16
CA ASN A 644 -13.19 -9.42 -17.86
C ASN A 644 -11.74 -9.01 -18.09
#